data_AF-A0A5S5C0N7-F1
#
_entry.id   AF-A0A5S5C0N7-F1
#
_cell.length_a   1.000
_cell.length_b   1.000
_cell.length_c   1.000
_cell.angle_alpha   90.00
_cell.angle_beta   90.00
_cell.angle_gamma   90.00
#
_symmetry.space_group_name_H-M   'P 1'
#
loop_
_entity.id
_entity.type
_entity.pdbx_description
1 polymer ?
#
loop_
_entity_poly.entity_id
_entity_poly.type
_entity_poly.pdbx_seq_one_letter_code
_entity_poly.pdbx_strand_id
1 'polypeptide(L)'
;MSVMKKKLLRLVAVPLIAALSLTATPAFGASTAHAFTSSDADTAIKAFNAKFWDPGAKMFWKDSKHGNHQDFWVEAELWELVMDAYLHTSDPALKAQLRAQIDDLYEGTVAKYGQDWTNNPFNDDIMWWAMGSARAYQITGDTKYLEQAKYHFDFVYDTQWDDSFASGGIWWLNNDRSTKNACINFPAAQAAVNLYTITGDQRYLDAATRIFKWGKTMLSDGNGKIFDRIEVENGPIPDATHYNQATFIGAAVGLYQATGNTVYLDDAVEAAQFTMTRLVDANGLLNYEGPNGDLKGGKTILMRNLGYLQEALASQTDSKYASFRSAFNDWAAFNTEMAWSHKNGESIVDGNWAGQLLDGTYESWSSASAVEALTAITPQEAPLHYAAKDPFNKMEAERYNIGTGFVLEGALEGSLQLGGIQPGHFAAYKNVNFGSNGAIGFIARAASGTGGGNIEIRLDALDGPKVGTLRVEGTGGWNNYIDAVTLLKDDQGNQSSITGTHDVYLVFTRANDDYLFNLNWFKFTTTDPTATDAYANLKAGNFNTGEGLSKNAAGGYLEAIHNGAYASYEGIDFGTGAAGVSVRVASGNQGGQIEVKLDSLQGPTAGVIDVPALGSWNNWVDIMATIDDQLAVGVHDVYLIFHGKDGSDFPYNVDRFTFSTVKGNRQDAAGKLEGENYTSAVGVGRENGGGQTYLAGIYGPNKPYAMYNYIDFGTNSPTQLHLQAASDTSGGEVEVRIDGMNGPVIATAAITNTGGWQNFQLFSADVTTPVTGKHIVFLLFKGNDWLYNFDKFTFGDASVLSAPTPPREPVNDGIPPSEVENVQVKRDDEGISLNWDGPYDMDGDKVQISLYKKGRQVGSAVEVKRGVQTARMDGAAAAQSDTIVIRTVDRWGAASNGIRIEAANLPSFAFTVDGNETKVQNGSAYQDVQPFTFRVAANGHVIKIATISINGEVYELDPQAADQALELDFAGQLGSKQATIIVEDIRGNRIQQSLQFEITTSVDSMRQLITRFAKSGELAGPIIKKLNNALDQVQHQLDKHHPDQAVKHMQDFVKHLNKANKEVKEAAKQILFADANAVIEDLNP
;
A
#
# COMPACT_ATOMS: atom_id res chain seq x y z
N MET A 1 -70.23 68.33 14.12
CA MET A 1 -69.49 68.05 15.37
C MET A 1 -69.62 66.56 15.64
N SER A 2 -68.65 65.75 15.22
CA SER A 2 -68.84 64.30 15.15
C SER A 2 -68.03 63.59 16.23
N VAL A 3 -68.75 63.18 17.27
CA VAL A 3 -68.28 62.50 18.46
C VAL A 3 -69.11 61.21 18.59
N MET A 4 -68.46 60.16 19.11
CA MET A 4 -69.06 58.94 19.66
C MET A 4 -69.62 57.87 18.71
N LYS A 5 -69.04 56.67 18.89
CA LYS A 5 -69.69 55.36 19.11
C LYS A 5 -71.00 55.07 18.36
N LYS A 6 -71.00 54.00 17.55
CA LYS A 6 -71.93 52.84 17.55
C LYS A 6 -71.60 51.92 16.35
N LYS A 7 -71.26 50.66 16.61
CA LYS A 7 -72.14 49.45 16.57
C LYS A 7 -72.66 49.15 15.15
N LEU A 8 -72.49 47.91 14.65
CA LEU A 8 -73.49 46.83 14.82
C LEU A 8 -73.11 45.48 14.11
N LEU A 9 -73.31 44.38 14.85
CA LEU A 9 -73.70 42.98 14.47
C LEU A 9 -72.84 42.16 13.48
N ARG A 10 -72.11 41.10 13.92
CA ARG A 10 -72.50 39.69 14.25
C ARG A 10 -73.13 38.89 13.10
N LEU A 11 -72.41 37.85 12.60
CA LEU A 11 -72.88 36.44 12.63
C LEU A 11 -71.75 35.42 12.33
N VAL A 12 -71.39 34.67 13.39
CA VAL A 12 -71.02 33.23 13.54
C VAL A 12 -71.02 32.39 12.22
N ALA A 13 -70.01 31.58 11.88
CA ALA A 13 -69.83 30.22 12.43
C ALA A 13 -68.50 29.49 12.02
N VAL A 14 -67.81 28.97 13.04
CA VAL A 14 -67.07 27.68 13.19
C VAL A 14 -65.66 27.51 12.55
N PRO A 15 -64.66 26.96 13.29
CA PRO A 15 -63.24 27.01 12.95
C PRO A 15 -62.72 25.71 12.30
N LEU A 16 -61.77 25.85 11.37
CA LEU A 16 -60.87 24.77 10.98
C LEU A 16 -59.48 25.10 11.50
N ILE A 17 -58.96 24.22 12.35
CA ILE A 17 -57.61 24.26 12.91
C ILE A 17 -56.63 24.08 11.74
N ALA A 18 -55.87 25.12 11.42
CA ALA A 18 -54.72 25.03 10.52
C ALA A 18 -53.45 25.11 11.36
N ALA A 19 -52.72 24.00 11.37
CA ALA A 19 -51.37 23.90 11.88
C ALA A 19 -50.47 24.96 11.22
N LEU A 20 -49.72 25.71 12.04
CA LEU A 20 -48.61 26.50 11.56
C LEU A 20 -47.54 25.54 11.02
N SER A 21 -47.49 25.42 9.70
CA SER A 21 -46.29 24.97 9.00
C SER A 21 -45.26 26.09 9.10
N LEU A 22 -44.28 25.94 10.00
CA LEU A 22 -43.02 26.63 9.84
C LEU A 22 -42.37 26.08 8.58
N THR A 23 -42.30 26.92 7.55
CA THR A 23 -41.48 26.65 6.37
C THR A 23 -40.02 26.51 6.81
N ALA A 24 -39.51 25.30 6.69
CA ALA A 24 -38.09 25.01 6.79
C ALA A 24 -37.34 25.90 5.79
N THR A 25 -36.58 26.85 6.30
CA THR A 25 -35.51 27.48 5.54
C THR A 25 -34.33 26.50 5.56
N PRO A 26 -33.73 26.15 4.41
CA PRO A 26 -32.51 25.37 4.42
C PRO A 26 -31.38 26.29 4.91
N ALA A 27 -31.06 26.22 6.19
CA ALA A 27 -29.78 26.67 6.71
C ALA A 27 -28.76 25.54 6.48
N PHE A 28 -28.32 25.36 5.24
CA PHE A 28 -27.10 24.62 4.95
C PHE A 28 -26.00 25.64 4.67
N GLY A 29 -25.28 26.00 5.73
CA GLY A 29 -23.95 26.57 5.59
C GLY A 29 -23.00 25.45 5.18
N ALA A 30 -22.96 25.12 3.89
CA ALA A 30 -21.73 24.59 3.34
C ALA A 30 -20.70 25.72 3.53
N SER A 31 -19.72 25.52 4.41
CA SER A 31 -18.56 26.42 4.47
C SER A 31 -17.86 26.31 3.12
N THR A 32 -18.13 27.25 2.21
CA THR A 32 -17.32 27.40 1.00
C THR A 32 -15.91 27.73 1.45
N ALA A 33 -14.99 26.76 1.35
CA ALA A 33 -13.58 27.04 1.53
C ALA A 33 -13.12 27.98 0.42
N HIS A 34 -12.30 28.96 0.78
CA HIS A 34 -11.47 29.64 -0.20
C HIS A 34 -10.36 28.67 -0.60
N ALA A 35 -10.09 28.52 -1.91
CA ALA A 35 -8.93 27.77 -2.38
C ALA A 35 -7.69 28.19 -1.59
N PHE A 36 -6.86 27.21 -1.20
CA PHE A 36 -5.55 27.53 -0.64
C PHE A 36 -4.76 28.36 -1.65
N THR A 37 -3.82 29.15 -1.15
CA THR A 37 -3.04 30.09 -1.93
C THR A 37 -1.57 29.69 -1.90
N SER A 38 -0.81 30.13 -2.90
CA SER A 38 0.65 29.97 -2.87
C SER A 38 1.28 30.60 -1.61
N SER A 39 0.68 31.67 -1.06
CA SER A 39 1.13 32.25 0.22
C SER A 39 0.84 31.41 1.47
N ASP A 40 -0.08 30.44 1.39
CA ASP A 40 -0.32 29.51 2.49
C ASP A 40 0.87 28.57 2.67
N ALA A 41 1.52 28.13 1.58
CA ALA A 41 2.75 27.33 1.65
C ALA A 41 3.89 28.08 2.36
N ASP A 42 4.10 29.36 2.02
CA ASP A 42 5.07 30.22 2.71
C ASP A 42 4.75 30.36 4.20
N THR A 43 3.47 30.47 4.55
CA THR A 43 3.01 30.56 5.94
C THR A 43 3.27 29.25 6.69
N ALA A 44 2.98 28.11 6.05
CA ALA A 44 3.15 26.79 6.62
C ALA A 44 4.63 26.47 6.89
N ILE A 45 5.54 26.70 5.94
CA ILE A 45 6.97 26.42 6.15
C ILE A 45 7.60 27.36 7.18
N LYS A 46 7.16 28.64 7.24
CA LYS A 46 7.59 29.58 8.28
C LYS A 46 7.14 29.10 9.67
N ALA A 47 5.90 28.66 9.80
CA ALA A 47 5.38 28.09 11.05
C ALA A 47 6.11 26.80 11.44
N PHE A 48 6.32 25.89 10.48
CA PHE A 48 7.04 24.63 10.70
C PHE A 48 8.46 24.87 11.23
N ASN A 49 9.23 25.74 10.57
CA ASN A 49 10.55 26.13 11.02
C ASN A 49 10.49 26.77 12.42
N ALA A 50 9.57 27.70 12.67
CA ALA A 50 9.45 28.32 13.99
C ALA A 50 9.16 27.30 15.11
N LYS A 51 8.48 26.20 14.80
CA LYS A 51 8.11 25.15 15.77
C LYS A 51 9.20 24.10 15.97
N PHE A 52 9.88 23.68 14.90
CA PHE A 52 10.70 22.47 14.90
C PHE A 52 12.16 22.68 14.52
N TRP A 53 12.55 23.79 13.89
CA TRP A 53 13.95 23.99 13.48
C TRP A 53 14.86 24.36 14.66
N ASP A 54 15.94 23.61 14.86
CA ASP A 54 17.04 23.96 15.78
C ASP A 54 18.20 24.59 15.00
N PRO A 55 18.36 25.93 14.98
CA PRO A 55 19.47 26.57 14.28
C PRO A 55 20.83 26.30 14.95
N GLY A 56 20.87 25.83 16.20
CA GLY A 56 22.10 25.52 16.92
C GLY A 56 22.68 24.17 16.51
N ALA A 57 21.84 23.13 16.47
CA ALA A 57 22.23 21.81 15.97
C ALA A 57 22.18 21.70 14.44
N LYS A 58 21.48 22.64 13.78
CA LYS A 58 21.13 22.59 12.35
C LYS A 58 20.35 21.33 11.98
N MET A 59 19.39 20.97 12.83
CA MET A 59 18.53 19.80 12.66
C MET A 59 17.10 20.13 13.07
N PHE A 60 16.12 19.35 12.64
CA PHE A 60 14.77 19.45 13.18
C PHE A 60 14.63 18.68 14.50
N TRP A 61 13.88 19.26 15.43
CA TRP A 61 13.32 18.54 16.57
C TRP A 61 12.29 17.53 16.09
N LYS A 62 12.26 16.36 16.74
CA LYS A 62 11.28 15.31 16.45
C LYS A 62 9.85 15.74 16.78
N ASP A 63 9.71 16.54 17.82
CA ASP A 63 8.43 17.04 18.30
C ASP A 63 8.57 18.43 18.94
N SER A 64 7.44 19.03 19.34
CA SER A 64 7.41 20.36 19.94
C SER A 64 7.88 20.44 21.39
N LYS A 65 8.27 19.33 22.03
CA LYS A 65 8.91 19.33 23.37
C LYS A 65 10.42 19.53 23.30
N HIS A 66 11.01 19.41 22.11
CA HIS A 66 12.44 19.64 21.86
C HIS A 66 13.34 18.72 22.71
N GLY A 67 12.90 17.47 22.91
CA GLY A 67 13.66 16.47 23.68
C GLY A 67 14.73 15.73 22.87
N ASN A 68 14.43 15.41 21.61
CA ASN A 68 15.32 14.72 20.68
C ASN A 68 15.19 15.32 19.27
N HIS A 69 16.29 15.37 18.52
CA HIS A 69 16.24 15.64 17.08
C HIS A 69 15.60 14.48 16.32
N GLN A 70 15.16 14.76 15.11
CA GLN A 70 14.50 13.82 14.23
C GLN A 70 15.38 12.60 13.89
N ASP A 71 14.73 11.50 13.55
CA ASP A 71 15.35 10.27 13.09
C ASP A 71 16.10 10.50 11.77
N PHE A 72 17.19 9.77 11.55
CA PHE A 72 18.14 10.04 10.47
C PHE A 72 17.48 10.03 9.08
N TRP A 73 16.67 9.01 8.77
CA TRP A 73 16.00 8.91 7.49
C TRP A 73 14.93 9.99 7.29
N VAL A 74 14.14 10.30 8.32
CA VAL A 74 13.11 11.35 8.27
C VAL A 74 13.73 12.73 8.07
N GLU A 75 14.91 12.98 8.63
CA GLU A 75 15.61 14.26 8.44
C GLU A 75 15.98 14.50 6.96
N ALA A 76 16.25 13.46 6.16
CA ALA A 76 16.41 13.59 4.71
C ALA A 76 15.10 14.02 4.03
N GLU A 77 13.96 13.52 4.49
CA GLU A 77 12.64 13.89 3.95
C GLU A 77 12.24 15.33 4.31
N LEU A 78 12.62 15.78 5.51
CA LEU A 78 12.47 17.18 5.92
C LEU A 78 13.46 18.09 5.18
N TRP A 79 14.63 17.57 4.79
CA TRP A 79 15.57 18.28 3.92
C TRP A 79 14.99 18.49 2.53
N GLU A 80 14.36 17.46 1.94
CA GLU A 80 13.61 17.60 0.70
C GLU A 80 12.42 18.54 0.83
N LEU A 81 11.68 18.55 1.95
CA LEU A 81 10.60 19.52 2.20
C LEU A 81 11.11 20.97 2.12
N VAL A 82 12.29 21.26 2.69
CA VAL A 82 12.91 22.58 2.59
C VAL A 82 13.31 22.91 1.14
N MET A 83 13.76 21.93 0.37
CA MET A 83 14.06 22.09 -1.06
C MET A 83 12.80 22.40 -1.88
N ASP A 84 11.70 21.69 -1.63
CA ASP A 84 10.43 21.92 -2.30
C ASP A 84 9.88 23.30 -1.97
N ALA A 85 9.92 23.72 -0.70
CA ALA A 85 9.52 25.06 -0.29
C ALA A 85 10.40 26.16 -0.93
N TYR A 86 11.71 25.91 -1.09
CA TYR A 86 12.63 26.82 -1.78
C TYR A 86 12.27 26.97 -3.27
N LEU A 87 11.94 25.87 -3.95
CA LEU A 87 11.57 25.88 -5.36
C LEU A 87 10.23 26.59 -5.57
N HIS A 88 9.25 26.33 -4.69
CA HIS A 88 7.90 26.89 -4.75
C HIS A 88 7.87 28.41 -4.45
N THR A 89 8.54 28.87 -3.39
CA THR A 89 8.33 30.24 -2.90
C THR A 89 8.78 31.32 -3.90
N SER A 90 7.98 32.38 -3.96
CA SER A 90 8.27 33.62 -4.69
C SER A 90 8.75 34.77 -3.78
N ASP A 91 8.72 34.59 -2.46
CA ASP A 91 9.27 35.54 -1.48
C ASP A 91 10.81 35.48 -1.49
N PRO A 92 11.53 36.52 -1.95
CA PRO A 92 12.99 36.45 -2.11
C PRO A 92 13.73 36.28 -0.78
N ALA A 93 13.19 36.80 0.32
CA ALA A 93 13.84 36.70 1.63
C ALA A 93 13.70 35.29 2.19
N LEU A 94 12.49 34.72 2.11
CA LEU A 94 12.27 33.31 2.46
C LEU A 94 13.09 32.38 1.58
N LYS A 95 13.14 32.63 0.27
CA LYS A 95 13.92 31.84 -0.68
C LYS A 95 15.40 31.82 -0.33
N ALA A 96 15.99 32.97 0.03
CA ALA A 96 17.37 33.03 0.49
C ALA A 96 17.61 32.29 1.81
N GLN A 97 16.67 32.37 2.75
CA GLN A 97 16.73 31.65 4.03
C GLN A 97 16.67 30.13 3.81
N LEU A 98 15.69 29.63 3.05
CA LEU A 98 15.53 28.21 2.77
C LEU A 98 16.75 27.68 2.00
N ARG A 99 17.32 28.47 1.07
CA ARG A 99 18.55 28.09 0.38
C ARG A 99 19.71 27.86 1.35
N ALA A 100 19.91 28.74 2.33
CA ALA A 100 20.94 28.54 3.36
C ALA A 100 20.62 27.33 4.25
N GLN A 101 19.34 27.13 4.59
CA GLN A 101 18.89 26.01 5.40
C GLN A 101 19.16 24.64 4.73
N ILE A 102 19.13 24.56 3.39
CA ILE A 102 19.55 23.35 2.66
C ILE A 102 21.00 22.98 3.00
N ASP A 103 21.92 23.93 3.09
CA ASP A 103 23.31 23.63 3.47
C ASP A 103 23.42 23.31 4.97
N ASP A 104 22.67 24.04 5.81
CA ASP A 104 22.69 23.84 7.25
C ASP A 104 22.25 22.43 7.66
N LEU A 105 21.17 21.91 7.09
CA LEU A 105 20.65 20.56 7.38
C LEU A 105 21.66 19.46 7.07
N TYR A 106 22.32 19.55 5.90
CA TYR A 106 23.39 18.63 5.57
C TYR A 106 24.56 18.72 6.55
N GLU A 107 25.00 19.94 6.89
CA GLU A 107 26.09 20.17 7.83
C GLU A 107 25.77 19.66 9.25
N GLY A 108 24.54 19.87 9.73
CA GLY A 108 24.07 19.39 11.03
C GLY A 108 24.06 17.86 11.11
N THR A 109 23.51 17.21 10.10
CA THR A 109 23.53 15.75 9.98
C THR A 109 24.96 15.21 9.91
N VAL A 110 25.82 15.80 9.08
CA VAL A 110 27.23 15.40 9.00
C VAL A 110 27.96 15.58 10.32
N ALA A 111 27.69 16.65 11.07
CA ALA A 111 28.28 16.88 12.37
C ALA A 111 27.90 15.81 13.40
N LYS A 112 26.68 15.25 13.29
CA LYS A 112 26.17 14.21 14.20
C LYS A 112 26.54 12.78 13.77
N TYR A 113 26.44 12.47 12.48
CA TYR A 113 26.53 11.10 11.95
C TYR A 113 27.78 10.83 11.11
N GLY A 114 28.57 11.85 10.79
CA GLY A 114 29.70 11.75 9.86
C GLY A 114 29.30 11.94 8.39
N GLN A 115 30.30 11.94 7.50
CA GLN A 115 30.10 12.09 6.05
C GLN A 115 29.98 10.76 5.29
N ASP A 116 30.32 9.65 5.93
CA ASP A 116 30.21 8.31 5.35
C ASP A 116 29.12 7.57 6.12
N TRP A 117 27.99 7.36 5.48
CA TRP A 117 26.81 6.72 6.05
C TRP A 117 26.74 5.22 5.74
N THR A 118 27.75 4.64 5.08
CA THR A 118 27.78 3.20 4.74
C THR A 118 27.90 2.29 5.96
N ASN A 119 28.18 2.86 7.14
CA ASN A 119 28.14 2.18 8.43
C ASN A 119 26.72 2.05 9.02
N ASN A 120 25.72 2.76 8.47
CA ASN A 120 24.33 2.58 8.84
C ASN A 120 23.83 1.23 8.27
N PRO A 121 23.29 0.31 9.09
CA PRO A 121 22.81 -0.97 8.58
C PRO A 121 21.60 -0.87 7.65
N PHE A 122 20.85 0.24 7.69
CA PHE A 122 19.63 0.48 6.92
C PHE A 122 19.98 1.06 5.54
N ASN A 123 19.73 0.30 4.47
CA ASN A 123 20.05 0.75 3.10
C ASN A 123 19.08 1.82 2.60
N ASP A 124 17.82 1.79 3.06
CA ASP A 124 16.84 2.85 2.85
C ASP A 124 17.30 4.17 3.46
N ASP A 125 17.73 4.20 4.72
CA ASP A 125 18.32 5.41 5.33
C ASP A 125 19.39 6.05 4.44
N ILE A 126 20.33 5.22 3.95
CA ILE A 126 21.41 5.67 3.07
C ILE A 126 20.85 6.21 1.74
N MET A 127 19.84 5.54 1.18
CA MET A 127 19.27 5.89 -0.11
C MET A 127 18.42 7.18 -0.06
N TRP A 128 17.67 7.41 1.01
CA TRP A 128 16.95 8.67 1.23
C TRP A 128 17.90 9.87 1.22
N TRP A 129 19.03 9.75 1.93
CA TRP A 129 20.08 10.78 1.91
C TRP A 129 20.81 10.91 0.57
N ALA A 130 21.02 9.80 -0.15
CA ALA A 130 21.60 9.84 -1.49
C ALA A 130 20.67 10.58 -2.49
N MET A 131 19.37 10.31 -2.42
CA MET A 131 18.35 10.99 -3.22
C MET A 131 18.28 12.49 -2.89
N GLY A 132 18.18 12.85 -1.61
CA GLY A 132 18.20 14.24 -1.16
C GLY A 132 19.50 14.97 -1.58
N SER A 133 20.64 14.29 -1.52
CA SER A 133 21.92 14.85 -1.99
C SER A 133 21.92 15.12 -3.50
N ALA A 134 21.32 14.24 -4.32
CA ALA A 134 21.19 14.50 -5.76
C ALA A 134 20.32 15.74 -6.02
N ARG A 135 19.21 15.90 -5.30
CA ARG A 135 18.35 17.10 -5.39
C ARG A 135 19.05 18.37 -4.90
N ALA A 136 19.81 18.29 -3.80
CA ALA A 136 20.61 19.40 -3.32
C ALA A 136 21.63 19.85 -4.38
N TYR A 137 22.27 18.92 -5.10
CA TYR A 137 23.16 19.29 -6.20
C TYR A 137 22.41 20.04 -7.32
N GLN A 138 21.23 19.57 -7.74
CA GLN A 138 20.43 20.24 -8.77
C GLN A 138 20.08 21.69 -8.39
N ILE A 139 19.85 21.96 -7.10
CA ILE A 139 19.51 23.30 -6.59
C ILE A 139 20.75 24.18 -6.41
N THR A 140 21.83 23.61 -5.88
CA THR A 140 22.99 24.37 -5.38
C THR A 140 24.13 24.48 -6.39
N GLY A 141 24.30 23.47 -7.24
CA GLY A 141 25.49 23.26 -8.06
C GLY A 141 26.76 22.89 -7.29
N ASP A 142 26.69 22.65 -5.96
CA ASP A 142 27.86 22.31 -5.13
C ASP A 142 28.20 20.83 -5.25
N THR A 143 29.37 20.53 -5.81
CA THR A 143 29.80 19.16 -6.18
C THR A 143 29.87 18.21 -4.99
N LYS A 144 30.00 18.71 -3.75
CA LYS A 144 30.00 17.84 -2.56
C LYS A 144 28.73 16.99 -2.48
N TYR A 145 27.58 17.54 -2.89
CA TYR A 145 26.31 16.82 -2.86
C TYR A 145 26.24 15.74 -3.94
N LEU A 146 26.78 16.01 -5.13
CA LEU A 146 26.84 15.00 -6.20
C LEU A 146 27.77 13.84 -5.81
N GLU A 147 28.91 14.15 -5.19
CA GLU A 147 29.85 13.14 -4.70
C GLU A 147 29.18 12.25 -3.64
N GLN A 148 28.44 12.85 -2.70
CA GLN A 148 27.68 12.14 -1.66
C GLN A 148 26.57 11.26 -2.25
N ALA A 149 25.80 11.79 -3.20
CA ALA A 149 24.75 11.04 -3.88
C ALA A 149 25.31 9.81 -4.62
N LYS A 150 26.37 9.98 -5.41
CA LYS A 150 27.01 8.89 -6.16
C LYS A 150 27.61 7.84 -5.23
N TYR A 151 28.40 8.26 -4.24
CA TYR A 151 29.09 7.35 -3.33
C TYR A 151 28.12 6.41 -2.61
N HIS A 152 27.05 6.98 -2.04
CA HIS A 152 26.06 6.21 -1.28
C HIS A 152 25.13 5.38 -2.17
N PHE A 153 24.72 5.90 -3.33
CA PHE A 153 23.99 5.11 -4.32
C PHE A 153 24.79 3.91 -4.82
N ASP A 154 26.04 4.14 -5.24
CA ASP A 154 26.91 3.09 -5.77
C ASP A 154 27.20 2.03 -4.70
N PHE A 155 27.45 2.42 -3.44
CA PHE A 155 27.57 1.47 -2.33
C PHE A 155 26.35 0.55 -2.21
N VAL A 156 25.14 1.12 -2.11
CA VAL A 156 23.92 0.33 -1.93
C VAL A 156 23.66 -0.53 -3.18
N TYR A 157 23.66 0.06 -4.37
CA TYR A 157 23.31 -0.65 -5.60
C TYR A 157 24.31 -1.76 -5.93
N ASP A 158 25.62 -1.49 -5.85
CA ASP A 158 26.64 -2.46 -6.26
C ASP A 158 26.83 -3.59 -5.26
N THR A 159 26.51 -3.38 -3.97
CA THR A 159 26.77 -4.38 -2.92
C THR A 159 25.51 -5.06 -2.38
N GLN A 160 24.34 -4.42 -2.50
CA GLN A 160 23.09 -4.89 -1.89
C GLN A 160 22.02 -5.32 -2.89
N TRP A 161 22.17 -5.03 -4.19
CA TRP A 161 21.40 -5.74 -5.21
C TRP A 161 21.78 -7.21 -5.23
N ASP A 162 20.79 -8.11 -5.24
CA ASP A 162 21.03 -9.55 -5.22
C ASP A 162 20.05 -10.30 -6.13
N ASP A 163 20.57 -11.09 -7.10
CA ASP A 163 19.75 -11.89 -8.02
C ASP A 163 19.41 -13.29 -7.45
N SER A 164 19.98 -13.69 -6.30
CA SER A 164 19.86 -15.04 -5.76
C SER A 164 18.52 -15.29 -5.04
N PHE A 165 17.97 -14.25 -4.41
CA PHE A 165 16.65 -14.25 -3.80
C PHE A 165 15.68 -13.35 -4.58
N ALA A 166 14.45 -13.82 -4.81
CA ALA A 166 13.39 -13.10 -5.52
C ALA A 166 13.79 -12.57 -6.92
N SER A 167 14.78 -13.21 -7.57
CA SER A 167 15.24 -12.89 -8.93
C SER A 167 15.71 -11.43 -9.13
N GLY A 168 16.17 -10.76 -8.07
CA GLY A 168 16.65 -9.37 -8.12
C GLY A 168 16.25 -8.57 -6.89
N GLY A 169 16.49 -7.27 -6.92
CA GLY A 169 16.10 -6.32 -5.87
C GLY A 169 17.17 -6.12 -4.80
N ILE A 170 17.06 -4.98 -4.11
CA ILE A 170 17.97 -4.50 -3.08
C ILE A 170 17.47 -4.97 -1.70
N TRP A 171 18.38 -5.51 -0.88
CA TRP A 171 18.13 -5.84 0.52
C TRP A 171 17.83 -4.61 1.37
N TRP A 172 16.92 -4.74 2.33
CA TRP A 172 16.61 -3.64 3.26
C TRP A 172 17.81 -3.29 4.15
N LEU A 173 18.47 -4.30 4.70
CA LEU A 173 19.65 -4.12 5.56
C LEU A 173 20.92 -4.63 4.86
N ASN A 174 22.06 -3.98 5.12
CA ASN A 174 23.37 -4.45 4.62
C ASN A 174 24.07 -5.47 5.53
N ASN A 175 23.57 -5.67 6.75
CA ASN A 175 24.08 -6.64 7.72
C ASN A 175 23.19 -7.87 7.92
N ASP A 176 21.95 -7.85 7.43
CA ASP A 176 20.98 -8.95 7.45
C ASP A 176 20.22 -9.03 6.12
N ARG A 177 20.00 -10.24 5.62
CA ARG A 177 19.39 -10.52 4.31
C ARG A 177 18.08 -11.28 4.45
N SER A 178 17.21 -10.78 5.32
CA SER A 178 15.91 -11.37 5.64
C SER A 178 14.76 -10.85 4.77
N THR A 179 14.87 -9.63 4.22
CA THR A 179 13.79 -9.01 3.44
C THR A 179 14.25 -7.95 2.42
N LYS A 180 13.48 -7.81 1.33
CA LYS A 180 13.63 -6.78 0.29
C LYS A 180 12.37 -5.92 0.24
N ASN A 181 12.52 -4.60 0.35
CA ASN A 181 11.39 -3.70 0.64
C ASN A 181 11.20 -2.65 -0.47
N ALA A 182 9.96 -2.18 -0.61
CA ALA A 182 9.62 -1.04 -1.46
C ALA A 182 10.33 0.25 -1.01
N CYS A 183 10.45 0.47 0.31
CA CYS A 183 11.07 1.65 0.93
C CYS A 183 12.56 1.85 0.62
N ILE A 184 13.25 0.86 0.05
CA ILE A 184 14.62 0.99 -0.47
C ILE A 184 14.65 0.95 -2.00
N ASN A 185 13.89 0.04 -2.62
CA ASN A 185 13.99 -0.18 -4.06
C ASN A 185 13.44 1.00 -4.87
N PHE A 186 12.27 1.54 -4.54
CA PHE A 186 11.72 2.64 -5.34
C PHE A 186 12.44 3.97 -5.11
N PRO A 187 12.88 4.34 -3.89
CA PRO A 187 13.82 5.45 -3.68
C PRO A 187 15.14 5.28 -4.45
N ALA A 188 15.69 4.07 -4.53
CA ALA A 188 16.88 3.81 -5.33
C ALA A 188 16.63 4.05 -6.82
N ALA A 189 15.47 3.66 -7.35
CA ALA A 189 15.10 3.99 -8.73
C ALA A 189 15.00 5.51 -8.94
N GLN A 190 14.41 6.27 -8.01
CA GLN A 190 14.34 7.73 -8.07
C GLN A 190 15.71 8.39 -7.99
N ALA A 191 16.56 7.98 -7.04
CA ALA A 191 17.93 8.47 -6.91
C ALA A 191 18.73 8.24 -8.20
N ALA A 192 18.58 7.06 -8.81
CA ALA A 192 19.20 6.72 -10.09
C ALA A 192 18.71 7.61 -11.24
N VAL A 193 17.41 7.91 -11.33
CA VAL A 193 16.88 8.87 -12.32
C VAL A 193 17.47 10.27 -12.10
N ASN A 194 17.57 10.73 -10.85
CA ASN A 194 18.15 12.03 -10.53
C ASN A 194 19.64 12.08 -10.93
N LEU A 195 20.41 11.04 -10.60
CA LEU A 195 21.81 10.92 -10.99
C LEU A 195 22.00 10.86 -12.51
N TYR A 196 21.15 10.14 -13.24
CA TYR A 196 21.16 10.14 -14.71
C TYR A 196 20.88 11.54 -15.26
N THR A 197 19.85 12.21 -14.74
CA THR A 197 19.48 13.57 -15.18
C THR A 197 20.63 14.57 -14.96
N ILE A 198 21.38 14.42 -13.87
CA ILE A 198 22.53 15.26 -13.54
C ILE A 198 23.74 14.96 -14.44
N THR A 199 24.03 13.68 -14.67
CA THR A 199 25.32 13.24 -15.22
C THR A 199 25.29 12.85 -16.70
N GLY A 200 24.13 12.46 -17.22
CA GLY A 200 23.98 11.79 -18.51
C GLY A 200 24.59 10.38 -18.56
N ASP A 201 25.05 9.82 -17.43
CA ASP A 201 25.67 8.50 -17.38
C ASP A 201 24.61 7.41 -17.46
N GLN A 202 24.62 6.67 -18.57
CA GLN A 202 23.65 5.62 -18.88
C GLN A 202 23.56 4.53 -17.81
N ARG A 203 24.64 4.31 -17.03
CA ARG A 203 24.65 3.35 -15.91
C ARG A 203 23.49 3.61 -14.93
N TYR A 204 23.20 4.87 -14.62
CA TYR A 204 22.14 5.19 -13.66
C TYR A 204 20.75 5.00 -14.27
N LEU A 205 20.55 5.29 -15.57
CA LEU A 205 19.28 4.99 -16.23
C LEU A 205 19.03 3.48 -16.35
N ASP A 206 20.08 2.71 -16.62
CA ASP A 206 20.01 1.25 -16.64
C ASP A 206 19.68 0.68 -15.26
N ALA A 207 20.29 1.23 -14.19
CA ALA A 207 19.99 0.87 -12.82
C ALA A 207 18.54 1.21 -12.44
N ALA A 208 18.07 2.43 -12.72
CA ALA A 208 16.70 2.86 -12.48
C ALA A 208 15.68 1.95 -13.16
N THR A 209 15.92 1.64 -14.44
CA THR A 209 15.08 0.76 -15.25
C THR A 209 15.04 -0.65 -14.65
N ARG A 210 16.20 -1.21 -14.27
CA ARG A 210 16.29 -2.55 -13.68
C ARG A 210 15.55 -2.63 -12.35
N ILE A 211 15.76 -1.65 -11.46
CA ILE A 211 15.15 -1.64 -10.13
C ILE A 211 13.64 -1.48 -10.24
N PHE A 212 13.16 -0.49 -11.01
CA PHE A 212 11.74 -0.23 -11.17
C PHE A 212 11.00 -1.44 -11.76
N LYS A 213 11.57 -2.06 -12.80
CA LYS A 213 10.96 -3.19 -13.48
C LYS A 213 10.83 -4.43 -12.58
N TRP A 214 11.89 -4.74 -11.83
CA TRP A 214 11.86 -5.77 -10.80
C TRP A 214 10.81 -5.44 -9.72
N GLY A 215 10.80 -4.19 -9.23
CA GLY A 215 9.86 -3.73 -8.21
C GLY A 215 8.41 -3.83 -8.65
N LYS A 216 8.07 -3.37 -9.87
CA LYS A 216 6.73 -3.56 -10.44
C LYS A 216 6.34 -5.03 -10.49
N THR A 217 7.27 -5.91 -10.82
CA THR A 217 6.97 -7.33 -10.99
C THR A 217 6.85 -8.07 -9.66
N MET A 218 7.69 -7.74 -8.68
CA MET A 218 7.84 -8.52 -7.45
C MET A 218 7.17 -7.86 -6.23
N LEU A 219 7.10 -6.53 -6.22
CA LEU A 219 6.55 -5.69 -5.14
C LEU A 219 5.27 -4.96 -5.56
N SER A 220 4.54 -5.46 -6.56
CA SER A 220 3.20 -4.95 -6.87
C SER A 220 2.28 -6.05 -7.37
N ASP A 221 0.98 -5.77 -7.42
CA ASP A 221 -0.01 -6.64 -8.06
C ASP A 221 -0.15 -6.40 -9.56
N GLY A 222 0.61 -5.45 -10.12
CA GLY A 222 0.51 -5.04 -11.53
C GLY A 222 -0.64 -4.07 -11.82
N ASN A 223 -1.47 -3.74 -10.82
CA ASN A 223 -2.68 -2.94 -10.96
C ASN A 223 -2.64 -1.70 -10.03
N GLY A 224 -1.42 -1.25 -9.71
CA GLY A 224 -1.17 -0.06 -8.92
C GLY A 224 -1.05 -0.27 -7.41
N LYS A 225 -1.26 -1.47 -6.85
CA LYS A 225 -0.99 -1.74 -5.43
C LYS A 225 0.48 -2.09 -5.23
N ILE A 226 1.18 -1.30 -4.44
CA ILE A 226 2.59 -1.53 -4.10
C ILE A 226 2.68 -2.24 -2.75
N PHE A 227 3.37 -3.38 -2.74
CA PHE A 227 3.59 -4.20 -1.56
C PHE A 227 4.73 -3.63 -0.73
N ASP A 228 4.65 -3.79 0.58
CA ASP A 228 5.66 -3.29 1.50
C ASP A 228 7.02 -3.98 1.30
N ARG A 229 7.01 -5.32 1.27
CA ARG A 229 8.25 -6.12 1.19
C ARG A 229 8.03 -7.56 0.76
N ILE A 230 9.14 -8.27 0.54
CA ILE A 230 9.19 -9.72 0.39
C ILE A 230 10.17 -10.25 1.44
N GLU A 231 9.68 -11.13 2.31
CA GLU A 231 10.48 -11.80 3.33
C GLU A 231 10.97 -13.15 2.80
N VAL A 232 12.20 -13.54 3.17
CA VAL A 232 12.77 -14.84 2.79
C VAL A 232 11.91 -16.00 3.30
N GLU A 233 11.39 -15.86 4.52
CA GLU A 233 10.59 -16.89 5.16
C GLU A 233 9.10 -16.79 4.80
N ASN A 234 8.53 -15.58 4.76
CA ASN A 234 7.08 -15.40 4.65
C ASN A 234 6.58 -15.01 3.25
N GLY A 235 7.47 -14.79 2.28
CA GLY A 235 7.11 -14.36 0.94
C GLY A 235 6.65 -12.90 0.90
N PRO A 236 5.86 -12.48 -0.11
CA PRO A 236 5.40 -11.11 -0.24
C PRO A 236 4.46 -10.71 0.90
N ILE A 237 4.65 -9.51 1.42
CA ILE A 237 3.79 -8.85 2.41
C ILE A 237 3.02 -7.75 1.67
N PRO A 238 1.79 -8.02 1.17
CA PRO A 238 1.07 -7.13 0.28
C PRO A 238 0.33 -6.02 1.05
N ASP A 239 0.97 -5.45 2.06
CA ASP A 239 0.49 -4.24 2.73
C ASP A 239 0.91 -3.04 1.89
N ALA A 240 0.00 -2.07 1.71
CA ALA A 240 0.25 -0.88 0.90
C ALA A 240 0.15 0.36 1.78
N THR A 241 1.06 1.31 1.56
CA THR A 241 1.23 2.51 2.39
C THR A 241 1.50 3.73 1.51
N HIS A 242 1.24 4.93 2.02
CA HIS A 242 1.39 6.18 1.27
C HIS A 242 2.78 6.36 0.65
N TYR A 243 3.85 6.16 1.44
CA TYR A 243 5.22 6.38 0.97
C TYR A 243 5.73 5.33 -0.04
N ASN A 244 5.27 4.08 0.03
CA ASN A 244 5.61 3.07 -0.97
C ASN A 244 4.89 3.34 -2.30
N GLN A 245 3.60 3.73 -2.26
CA GLN A 245 2.89 4.21 -3.45
C GLN A 245 3.61 5.43 -4.05
N ALA A 246 4.02 6.36 -3.19
CA ALA A 246 4.65 7.62 -3.57
C ALA A 246 5.93 7.42 -4.38
N THR A 247 6.84 6.62 -3.85
CA THR A 247 8.17 6.43 -4.46
C THR A 247 8.08 5.62 -5.74
N PHE A 248 7.13 4.69 -5.84
CA PHE A 248 6.79 4.05 -7.11
C PHE A 248 6.30 5.07 -8.14
N ILE A 249 5.34 5.92 -7.79
CA ILE A 249 4.80 6.98 -8.66
C ILE A 249 5.94 7.91 -9.11
N GLY A 250 6.79 8.35 -8.18
CA GLY A 250 7.92 9.22 -8.48
C GLY A 250 8.97 8.60 -9.40
N ALA A 251 9.35 7.34 -9.16
CA ALA A 251 10.28 6.61 -10.02
C ALA A 251 9.70 6.42 -11.43
N ALA A 252 8.40 6.09 -11.52
CA ALA A 252 7.69 5.93 -12.77
C ALA A 252 7.63 7.25 -13.57
N VAL A 253 7.26 8.36 -12.92
CA VAL A 253 7.26 9.68 -13.56
C VAL A 253 8.67 10.08 -14.01
N GLY A 254 9.69 9.85 -13.18
CA GLY A 254 11.08 10.13 -13.53
C GLY A 254 11.57 9.31 -14.73
N LEU A 255 11.25 8.01 -14.79
CA LEU A 255 11.56 7.16 -15.94
C LEU A 255 10.78 7.59 -17.20
N TYR A 256 9.52 8.00 -17.06
CA TYR A 256 8.75 8.58 -18.16
C TYR A 256 9.44 9.82 -18.74
N GLN A 257 9.85 10.76 -17.88
CA GLN A 257 10.55 11.97 -18.31
C GLN A 257 11.90 11.67 -18.96
N ALA A 258 12.66 10.70 -18.41
CA ALA A 258 13.99 10.34 -18.91
C ALA A 258 13.96 9.57 -20.24
N THR A 259 12.90 8.81 -20.52
CA THR A 259 12.83 7.88 -21.67
C THR A 259 11.77 8.24 -22.71
N GLY A 260 10.76 9.03 -22.35
CA GLY A 260 9.57 9.28 -23.15
C GLY A 260 8.60 8.10 -23.24
N ASN A 261 8.86 6.97 -22.56
CA ASN A 261 8.03 5.78 -22.61
C ASN A 261 6.78 5.93 -21.74
N THR A 262 5.60 6.05 -22.38
CA THR A 262 4.33 6.29 -21.69
C THR A 262 3.86 5.15 -20.79
N VAL A 263 4.43 3.95 -20.90
CA VAL A 263 4.13 2.84 -19.98
C VAL A 263 4.40 3.24 -18.53
N TYR A 264 5.49 3.95 -18.26
CA TYR A 264 5.78 4.42 -16.90
C TYR A 264 4.77 5.47 -16.40
N LEU A 265 4.24 6.31 -17.31
CA LEU A 265 3.18 7.25 -16.93
C LEU A 265 1.85 6.51 -16.65
N ASP A 266 1.56 5.45 -17.40
CA ASP A 266 0.40 4.57 -17.14
C ASP A 266 0.54 3.91 -15.76
N ASP A 267 1.73 3.38 -15.43
CA ASP A 267 2.04 2.79 -14.12
C ASP A 267 1.82 3.78 -12.97
N ALA A 268 2.30 5.02 -13.13
CA ALA A 268 2.10 6.09 -12.14
C ALA A 268 0.61 6.42 -11.93
N VAL A 269 -0.17 6.46 -13.02
CA VAL A 269 -1.62 6.71 -12.98
C VAL A 269 -2.36 5.58 -12.27
N GLU A 270 -2.01 4.33 -12.52
CA GLU A 270 -2.62 3.18 -11.84
C GLU A 270 -2.32 3.18 -10.33
N ALA A 271 -1.08 3.45 -9.94
CA ALA A 271 -0.70 3.55 -8.53
C ALA A 271 -1.37 4.74 -7.81
N ALA A 272 -1.52 5.87 -8.50
CA ALA A 272 -2.28 7.01 -7.97
C ALA A 272 -3.79 6.69 -7.87
N GLN A 273 -4.36 6.00 -8.86
CA GLN A 273 -5.76 5.56 -8.82
C GLN A 273 -6.02 4.57 -7.68
N PHE A 274 -5.10 3.64 -7.41
CA PHE A 274 -5.15 2.78 -6.23
C PHE A 274 -5.15 3.61 -4.95
N THR A 275 -4.22 4.56 -4.84
CA THR A 275 -4.12 5.45 -3.67
C THR A 275 -5.43 6.21 -3.42
N MET A 276 -5.98 6.86 -4.44
CA MET A 276 -7.23 7.62 -4.38
C MET A 276 -8.45 6.80 -3.98
N THR A 277 -8.42 5.48 -4.15
CA THR A 277 -9.59 4.61 -3.94
C THR A 277 -9.44 3.64 -2.77
N ARG A 278 -8.21 3.35 -2.35
CA ARG A 278 -7.91 2.31 -1.35
C ARG A 278 -7.16 2.83 -0.14
N LEU A 279 -6.39 3.91 -0.25
CA LEU A 279 -5.61 4.48 0.86
C LEU A 279 -6.23 5.78 1.40
N VAL A 280 -7.56 5.80 1.40
CA VAL A 280 -8.41 6.91 1.80
C VAL A 280 -9.50 6.43 2.77
N ASP A 281 -10.04 7.36 3.55
CA ASP A 281 -11.24 7.15 4.36
C ASP A 281 -12.50 7.12 3.47
N ALA A 282 -13.67 7.00 4.11
CA ALA A 282 -14.95 6.97 3.40
C ALA A 282 -15.31 8.27 2.64
N ASN A 283 -14.57 9.38 2.82
CA ASN A 283 -14.69 10.62 2.04
C ASN A 283 -13.75 10.70 0.85
N GLY A 284 -12.80 9.77 0.72
CA GLY A 284 -11.67 10.00 -0.16
C GLY A 284 -10.58 10.89 0.45
N LEU A 285 -10.58 11.14 1.77
CA LEU A 285 -9.47 11.82 2.43
C LEU A 285 -8.36 10.81 2.72
N LEU A 286 -7.10 11.16 2.44
CA LEU A 286 -5.96 10.29 2.69
C LEU A 286 -5.91 9.83 4.15
N ASN A 287 -5.65 8.53 4.34
CA ASN A 287 -5.58 7.92 5.66
C ASN A 287 -4.55 8.59 6.60
N TYR A 288 -4.79 8.47 7.90
CA TYR A 288 -3.73 8.63 8.88
C TYR A 288 -3.13 7.25 9.17
N GLU A 289 -1.86 7.04 8.83
CA GLU A 289 -1.19 5.73 8.94
C GLU A 289 -0.47 5.53 10.29
N GLY A 290 -0.68 6.44 11.26
CA GLY A 290 -0.26 6.22 12.64
C GLY A 290 -1.07 5.10 13.32
N PRO A 291 -0.63 4.58 14.48
CA PRO A 291 0.41 5.14 15.37
C PRO A 291 1.84 4.72 15.01
N ASN A 292 2.07 3.96 13.95
CA ASN A 292 3.43 3.63 13.51
C ASN A 292 4.21 4.94 13.26
N GLY A 293 5.38 5.05 13.89
CA GLY A 293 6.19 6.26 13.90
C GLY A 293 6.71 6.67 12.52
N ASP A 294 6.97 5.70 11.65
CA ASP A 294 7.51 5.94 10.32
C ASP A 294 6.39 6.28 9.32
N LEU A 295 5.23 5.62 9.43
CA LEU A 295 4.12 5.78 8.50
C LEU A 295 3.30 7.07 8.73
N LYS A 296 3.23 7.57 9.97
CA LYS A 296 2.36 8.72 10.32
C LYS A 296 2.63 10.00 9.50
N GLY A 297 3.86 10.21 9.04
CA GLY A 297 4.25 11.30 8.15
C GLY A 297 4.41 10.91 6.68
N GLY A 298 4.12 9.66 6.29
CA GLY A 298 4.29 9.14 4.93
C GLY A 298 3.53 9.91 3.84
N LYS A 299 2.47 10.64 4.21
CA LYS A 299 1.81 11.60 3.32
C LYS A 299 2.75 12.66 2.77
N THR A 300 3.81 13.06 3.50
CA THR A 300 4.82 14.00 3.01
C THR A 300 5.42 13.49 1.69
N ILE A 301 5.95 12.26 1.68
CA ILE A 301 6.54 11.65 0.49
C ILE A 301 5.49 11.50 -0.61
N LEU A 302 4.27 11.11 -0.25
CA LEU A 302 3.15 10.99 -1.20
C LEU A 302 2.83 12.30 -1.90
N MET A 303 2.61 13.39 -1.17
CA MET A 303 2.22 14.66 -1.76
C MET A 303 3.30 15.21 -2.71
N ARG A 304 4.57 15.06 -2.36
CA ARG A 304 5.71 15.41 -3.24
C ARG A 304 5.62 14.69 -4.59
N ASN A 305 5.48 13.37 -4.57
CA ASN A 305 5.47 12.54 -5.77
C ASN A 305 4.15 12.67 -6.57
N LEU A 306 3.03 12.94 -5.90
CA LEU A 306 1.78 13.31 -6.55
C LEU A 306 1.89 14.67 -7.27
N GLY A 307 2.68 15.61 -6.74
CA GLY A 307 3.04 16.85 -7.43
C GLY A 307 3.78 16.58 -8.75
N TYR A 308 4.76 15.67 -8.75
CA TYR A 308 5.47 15.27 -9.98
C TYR A 308 4.52 14.64 -11.01
N LEU A 309 3.58 13.79 -10.57
CA LEU A 309 2.57 13.22 -11.45
C LEU A 309 1.62 14.31 -11.99
N GLN A 310 1.21 15.27 -11.16
CA GLN A 310 0.35 16.38 -11.57
C GLN A 310 1.01 17.20 -12.69
N GLU A 311 2.30 17.51 -12.55
CA GLU A 311 3.08 18.23 -13.57
C GLU A 311 3.21 17.42 -14.88
N ALA A 312 3.56 16.13 -14.77
CA ALA A 312 3.66 15.25 -15.94
C ALA A 312 2.33 15.17 -16.72
N LEU A 313 1.20 15.04 -16.02
CA LEU A 313 -0.14 15.00 -16.61
C LEU A 313 -0.58 16.34 -17.20
N ALA A 314 -0.14 17.46 -16.62
CA ALA A 314 -0.42 18.79 -17.16
C ALA A 314 0.24 19.00 -18.54
N SER A 315 1.42 18.42 -18.75
CA SER A 315 2.16 18.48 -20.02
C SER A 315 1.61 17.56 -21.12
N GLN A 316 0.72 16.62 -20.77
CA GLN A 316 0.24 15.58 -21.67
C GLN A 316 -1.07 15.96 -22.38
N THR A 317 -1.14 15.66 -23.69
CA THR A 317 -2.29 15.94 -24.56
C THR A 317 -3.11 14.70 -24.93
N ASP A 318 -2.61 13.48 -24.64
CA ASP A 318 -3.36 12.26 -24.89
C ASP A 318 -4.68 12.23 -24.08
N SER A 319 -5.79 12.10 -24.82
CA SER A 319 -7.14 12.06 -24.27
C SER A 319 -7.38 10.95 -23.25
N LYS A 320 -6.58 9.86 -23.26
CA LYS A 320 -6.74 8.75 -22.32
C LYS A 320 -6.56 9.18 -20.85
N TYR A 321 -5.75 10.21 -20.60
CA TYR A 321 -5.49 10.71 -19.24
C TYR A 321 -6.48 11.80 -18.79
N ALA A 322 -7.32 12.33 -19.68
CA ALA A 322 -8.09 13.54 -19.39
C ALA A 322 -9.06 13.38 -18.21
N SER A 323 -9.80 12.26 -18.16
CA SER A 323 -10.75 11.96 -17.08
C SER A 323 -10.05 11.75 -15.74
N PHE A 324 -8.95 10.97 -15.75
CA PHE A 324 -8.15 10.74 -14.55
C PHE A 324 -7.57 12.06 -14.02
N ARG A 325 -6.94 12.86 -14.89
CA ARG A 325 -6.33 14.15 -14.53
C ARG A 325 -7.34 15.08 -13.85
N SER A 326 -8.57 15.15 -14.35
CA SER A 326 -9.61 15.97 -13.73
C SER A 326 -9.95 15.48 -12.31
N ALA A 327 -10.26 14.19 -12.17
CA ALA A 327 -10.61 13.60 -10.88
C ALA A 327 -9.46 13.67 -9.87
N PHE A 328 -8.23 13.46 -10.34
CA PHE A 328 -7.02 13.56 -9.54
C PHE A 328 -6.78 14.97 -9.01
N ASN A 329 -6.94 16.00 -9.85
CA ASN A 329 -6.79 17.39 -9.43
C ASN A 329 -7.83 17.79 -8.38
N ASP A 330 -9.10 17.43 -8.61
CA ASP A 330 -10.19 17.71 -7.65
C ASP A 330 -9.92 17.03 -6.29
N TRP A 331 -9.46 15.79 -6.32
CA TRP A 331 -9.14 15.01 -5.11
C TRP A 331 -7.91 15.53 -4.37
N ALA A 332 -6.84 15.88 -5.08
CA ALA A 332 -5.62 16.43 -4.48
C ALA A 332 -5.88 17.81 -3.83
N ALA A 333 -6.71 18.65 -4.47
CA ALA A 333 -7.15 19.92 -3.92
C ALA A 333 -8.01 19.73 -2.66
N PHE A 334 -9.01 18.84 -2.70
CA PHE A 334 -9.84 18.50 -1.54
C PHE A 334 -9.00 18.07 -0.33
N ASN A 335 -8.03 17.17 -0.54
CA ASN A 335 -7.16 16.68 0.52
C ASN A 335 -6.32 17.81 1.16
N THR A 336 -5.72 18.65 0.30
CA THR A 336 -4.87 19.77 0.73
C THR A 336 -5.67 20.82 1.50
N GLU A 337 -6.86 21.18 0.99
CA GLU A 337 -7.74 22.13 1.68
C GLU A 337 -8.28 21.58 3.00
N MET A 338 -8.64 20.29 3.04
CA MET A 338 -9.11 19.65 4.27
C MET A 338 -8.02 19.73 5.34
N ALA A 339 -6.79 19.32 5.03
CA ALA A 339 -5.65 19.44 5.93
C ALA A 339 -5.46 20.87 6.45
N TRP A 340 -5.45 21.86 5.54
CA TRP A 340 -5.23 23.26 5.92
C TRP A 340 -6.37 23.88 6.73
N SER A 341 -7.58 23.35 6.58
CA SER A 341 -8.74 23.75 7.38
C SER A 341 -8.59 23.39 8.87
N HIS A 342 -7.71 22.42 9.20
CA HIS A 342 -7.47 21.96 10.58
C HIS A 342 -6.22 22.52 11.25
N LYS A 343 -5.55 23.50 10.63
CA LYS A 343 -4.41 24.16 11.28
C LYS A 343 -4.81 24.77 12.63
N ASN A 344 -3.88 24.74 13.58
CA ASN A 344 -4.04 25.42 14.86
C ASN A 344 -3.79 26.94 14.74
N GLY A 345 -3.85 27.65 15.87
CA GLY A 345 -3.57 29.09 15.92
C GLY A 345 -2.13 29.50 15.58
N GLU A 346 -1.20 28.54 15.51
CA GLU A 346 0.20 28.71 15.10
C GLU A 346 0.43 28.29 13.64
N SER A 347 -0.62 27.97 12.88
CA SER A 347 -0.56 27.43 11.52
C SER A 347 0.15 26.08 11.39
N ILE A 348 0.13 25.25 12.44
CA ILE A 348 0.58 23.85 12.39
C ILE A 348 -0.62 22.93 12.20
N VAL A 349 -0.48 21.96 11.31
CA VAL A 349 -1.46 20.89 11.02
C VAL A 349 -0.88 19.57 11.49
N ASP A 350 -1.68 18.71 12.14
CA ASP A 350 -1.27 17.34 12.44
C ASP A 350 -1.50 16.43 11.22
N GLY A 351 -0.76 15.32 11.12
CA GLY A 351 -0.89 14.35 10.03
C GLY A 351 -2.25 13.67 9.97
N ASN A 352 -3.10 13.73 11.00
CA ASN A 352 -4.49 13.34 10.91
C ASN A 352 -5.35 14.44 10.25
N TRP A 353 -5.35 14.48 8.92
CA TRP A 353 -6.10 15.49 8.15
C TRP A 353 -7.63 15.39 8.27
N ALA A 354 -8.16 14.32 8.85
CA ALA A 354 -9.60 14.22 9.12
C ALA A 354 -10.03 15.09 10.32
N GLY A 355 -9.08 15.78 10.96
CA GLY A 355 -9.26 16.35 12.28
C GLY A 355 -8.10 17.17 12.82
N GLN A 356 -8.13 17.41 14.14
CA GLN A 356 -7.06 18.08 14.87
C GLN A 356 -6.23 17.09 15.71
N LEU A 357 -5.06 17.59 16.16
CA LEU A 357 -4.00 16.89 16.90
C LEU A 357 -4.49 15.75 17.80
N LEU A 358 -3.94 14.55 17.57
CA LEU A 358 -4.35 13.33 18.26
C LEU A 358 -3.90 13.24 19.73
N ASP A 359 -2.79 13.87 20.09
CA ASP A 359 -2.27 13.97 21.47
C ASP A 359 -1.39 15.23 21.60
N GLY A 360 -1.32 15.84 22.80
CA GLY A 360 -0.93 17.23 23.07
C GLY A 360 0.43 17.75 22.55
N THR A 361 1.25 16.94 21.88
CA THR A 361 2.53 17.36 21.29
C THR A 361 2.47 17.25 19.77
N TYR A 362 2.77 18.33 19.06
CA TYR A 362 2.94 18.26 17.61
C TYR A 362 4.27 17.60 17.26
N GLU A 363 4.27 16.75 16.24
CA GLU A 363 5.44 16.02 15.77
C GLU A 363 5.84 16.52 14.38
N SER A 364 7.13 16.77 14.16
CA SER A 364 7.60 17.36 12.90
C SER A 364 7.29 16.45 11.70
N TRP A 365 7.42 15.13 11.84
CA TRP A 365 7.14 14.21 10.73
C TRP A 365 5.66 14.16 10.34
N SER A 366 4.77 14.04 11.33
CA SER A 366 3.32 14.08 11.13
C SER A 366 2.88 15.39 10.45
N SER A 367 3.40 16.51 10.96
CA SER A 367 3.05 17.86 10.50
C SER A 367 3.66 18.28 9.17
N ALA A 368 4.75 17.65 8.72
CA ALA A 368 5.41 17.96 7.45
C ALA A 368 4.47 17.76 6.25
N SER A 369 3.57 16.78 6.33
CA SER A 369 2.67 16.39 5.24
C SER A 369 1.81 17.54 4.71
N ALA A 370 1.27 18.39 5.58
CA ALA A 370 0.45 19.53 5.16
C ALA A 370 1.27 20.66 4.54
N VAL A 371 2.51 20.86 5.01
CA VAL A 371 3.45 21.82 4.43
C VAL A 371 3.82 21.38 3.01
N GLU A 372 4.12 20.09 2.84
CA GLU A 372 4.42 19.51 1.53
C GLU A 372 3.22 19.59 0.59
N ALA A 373 2.00 19.26 1.05
CA ALA A 373 0.78 19.36 0.26
C ALA A 373 0.58 20.77 -0.33
N LEU A 374 0.71 21.81 0.50
CA LEU A 374 0.60 23.21 0.08
C LEU A 374 1.70 23.64 -0.89
N THR A 375 2.85 22.97 -0.83
CA THR A 375 4.04 23.29 -1.62
C THR A 375 4.03 22.59 -2.98
N ALA A 376 3.63 21.31 -3.00
CA ALA A 376 3.74 20.43 -4.16
C ALA A 376 2.47 20.41 -5.04
N ILE A 377 1.28 20.64 -4.46
CA ILE A 377 0.01 20.55 -5.21
C ILE A 377 -0.41 21.91 -5.75
N THR A 378 -0.85 21.91 -7.01
CA THR A 378 -1.40 23.10 -7.66
C THR A 378 -2.72 23.54 -7.01
N PRO A 379 -2.86 24.81 -6.57
CA PRO A 379 -4.10 25.31 -5.98
C PRO A 379 -5.32 25.25 -6.90
N GLN A 380 -6.45 24.78 -6.36
CA GLN A 380 -7.75 24.73 -7.00
C GLN A 380 -8.85 24.75 -5.92
N GLU A 381 -10.02 25.33 -6.20
CA GLU A 381 -11.18 25.27 -5.29
C GLU A 381 -11.73 23.85 -5.15
N ALA A 382 -11.96 23.40 -3.91
CA ALA A 382 -12.65 22.15 -3.60
C ALA A 382 -13.72 22.30 -2.49
N PRO A 383 -14.83 21.54 -2.54
CA PRO A 383 -15.81 21.54 -1.45
C PRO A 383 -15.34 20.64 -0.28
N LEU A 384 -15.20 21.23 0.91
CA LEU A 384 -14.90 20.48 2.14
C LEU A 384 -16.10 19.69 2.64
N HIS A 385 -15.86 18.44 3.05
CA HIS A 385 -16.88 17.55 3.60
C HIS A 385 -16.24 16.46 4.48
N TYR A 386 -17.02 15.95 5.44
CA TYR A 386 -16.67 14.83 6.32
C TYR A 386 -17.51 13.60 6.02
N ALA A 387 -17.07 12.44 6.49
CA ALA A 387 -17.73 11.16 6.22
C ALA A 387 -19.02 11.12 6.99
N ALA A 388 -20.10 10.79 6.28
CA ALA A 388 -21.37 10.51 6.90
C ALA A 388 -21.19 9.31 7.82
N LYS A 389 -21.45 9.50 9.10
CA LYS A 389 -21.41 8.43 10.11
C LYS A 389 -22.83 8.00 10.43
N ASP A 390 -23.06 6.70 10.42
CA ASP A 390 -24.29 6.11 10.91
C ASP A 390 -24.21 5.95 12.43
N PRO A 391 -25.01 6.69 13.22
CA PRO A 391 -24.94 6.67 14.67
C PRO A 391 -25.42 5.36 15.29
N PHE A 392 -26.13 4.51 14.54
CA PHE A 392 -26.68 3.25 15.04
C PHE A 392 -25.70 2.08 14.93
N ASN A 393 -24.61 2.27 14.17
CA ASN A 393 -23.47 1.36 14.16
C ASN A 393 -22.50 1.69 15.28
N LYS A 394 -21.67 0.70 15.65
CA LYS A 394 -20.54 0.89 16.55
C LYS A 394 -19.63 2.00 15.98
N MET A 395 -19.42 3.07 16.74
CA MET A 395 -18.43 4.11 16.46
C MET A 395 -17.27 3.98 17.43
N GLU A 396 -16.10 3.63 16.90
CA GLU A 396 -14.84 3.63 17.64
C GLU A 396 -14.57 5.03 18.20
N ALA A 397 -14.27 5.13 19.50
CA ALA A 397 -14.13 6.41 20.17
C ALA A 397 -12.83 7.13 19.77
N GLU A 398 -11.80 6.38 19.37
CA GLU A 398 -10.57 6.92 18.80
C GLU A 398 -10.76 7.56 17.41
N ARG A 399 -11.91 7.36 16.75
CA ARG A 399 -12.22 7.95 15.43
C ARG A 399 -12.93 9.30 15.53
N TYR A 400 -12.65 10.06 16.57
CA TYR A 400 -13.10 11.43 16.70
C TYR A 400 -12.42 12.31 15.64
N ASN A 401 -13.10 13.37 15.21
CA ASN A 401 -12.54 14.36 14.30
C ASN A 401 -11.85 15.50 15.08
N ILE A 402 -12.39 15.94 16.21
CA ILE A 402 -11.79 17.02 17.01
C ILE A 402 -11.91 16.67 18.48
N GLY A 403 -10.83 16.71 19.25
CA GLY A 403 -10.87 16.38 20.67
C GLY A 403 -9.65 16.87 21.44
N THR A 404 -9.67 16.71 22.76
CA THR A 404 -8.55 17.14 23.61
C THR A 404 -8.44 16.34 24.90
N GLY A 405 -7.19 16.14 25.35
CA GLY A 405 -6.84 15.75 26.72
C GLY A 405 -6.76 14.25 27.00
N PHE A 406 -6.92 13.39 26.01
CA PHE A 406 -6.80 11.94 26.19
C PHE A 406 -5.67 11.40 25.32
N VAL A 407 -5.20 10.21 25.67
CA VAL A 407 -4.21 9.45 24.90
C VAL A 407 -4.91 8.34 24.13
N LEU A 408 -4.41 8.02 22.95
CA LEU A 408 -4.81 6.81 22.23
C LEU A 408 -3.95 5.64 22.72
N GLU A 409 -4.58 4.67 23.35
CA GLU A 409 -3.90 3.47 23.85
C GLU A 409 -4.62 2.20 23.39
N GLY A 410 -3.91 1.07 23.42
CA GLY A 410 -4.49 -0.22 23.05
C GLY A 410 -5.67 -0.59 23.93
N ALA A 411 -6.75 -1.08 23.33
CA ALA A 411 -7.90 -1.61 24.05
C ALA A 411 -7.78 -3.14 24.19
N LEU A 412 -8.28 -3.71 25.29
CA LEU A 412 -8.40 -5.17 25.41
C LEU A 412 -9.40 -5.72 24.39
N GLU A 413 -10.44 -4.94 24.09
CA GLU A 413 -11.52 -5.29 23.17
C GLU A 413 -11.45 -4.44 21.90
N GLY A 414 -10.55 -4.75 20.96
CA GLY A 414 -10.43 -4.01 19.70
C GLY A 414 -9.02 -3.48 19.44
N SER A 415 -8.90 -2.38 18.69
CA SER A 415 -7.62 -1.76 18.36
C SER A 415 -7.17 -0.75 19.41
N LEU A 416 -7.87 0.37 19.51
CA LEU A 416 -7.51 1.51 20.33
C LEU A 416 -8.71 1.95 21.16
N GLN A 417 -8.48 2.88 22.08
CA GLN A 417 -9.48 3.54 22.89
C GLN A 417 -9.02 4.95 23.26
N LEU A 418 -9.96 5.76 23.76
CA LEU A 418 -9.63 6.99 24.47
C LEU A 418 -9.27 6.66 25.93
N GLY A 419 -7.99 6.78 26.26
CA GLY A 419 -7.44 6.60 27.61
C GLY A 419 -7.10 7.93 28.28
N GLY A 420 -6.93 7.92 29.60
CA GLY A 420 -6.51 9.11 30.35
C GLY A 420 -7.54 10.25 30.38
N ILE A 421 -8.81 9.97 30.12
CA ILE A 421 -9.90 10.97 30.11
C ILE A 421 -10.02 11.65 31.48
N GLN A 422 -10.02 12.98 31.49
CA GLN A 422 -10.19 13.83 32.68
C GLN A 422 -11.39 14.78 32.51
N PRO A 423 -11.90 15.39 33.60
CA PRO A 423 -12.96 16.41 33.51
C PRO A 423 -12.58 17.59 32.61
N GLY A 424 -13.49 17.98 31.71
CA GLY A 424 -13.30 19.10 30.77
C GLY A 424 -12.78 18.68 29.39
N HIS A 425 -12.36 17.43 29.23
CA HIS A 425 -11.99 16.85 27.94
C HIS A 425 -13.24 16.63 27.07
N PHE A 426 -13.06 16.59 25.75
CA PHE A 426 -14.16 16.31 24.82
C PHE A 426 -13.67 15.61 23.56
N ALA A 427 -14.57 14.87 22.91
CA ALA A 427 -14.37 14.27 21.59
C ALA A 427 -15.58 14.60 20.70
N ALA A 428 -15.33 15.08 19.49
CA ALA A 428 -16.33 15.52 18.53
C ALA A 428 -16.28 14.67 17.25
N TYR A 429 -17.45 14.23 16.80
CA TYR A 429 -17.66 13.37 15.64
C TYR A 429 -18.49 14.14 14.63
N LYS A 430 -17.90 14.43 13.48
CA LYS A 430 -18.52 15.28 12.45
C LYS A 430 -19.44 14.47 11.54
N ASN A 431 -20.48 15.11 11.02
CA ASN A 431 -21.41 14.58 10.01
C ASN A 431 -22.09 13.24 10.42
N VAL A 432 -22.71 13.20 11.59
CA VAL A 432 -23.46 12.04 12.10
C VAL A 432 -24.92 12.11 11.65
N ASN A 433 -25.38 11.11 10.90
CA ASN A 433 -26.70 11.11 10.26
C ASN A 433 -27.71 10.18 10.97
N PHE A 434 -28.58 10.76 11.79
CA PHE A 434 -29.63 10.07 12.54
C PHE A 434 -30.88 9.71 11.72
N GLY A 435 -30.96 10.18 10.46
CA GLY A 435 -32.13 9.95 9.62
C GLY A 435 -33.44 10.47 10.22
N SER A 436 -34.57 9.92 9.80
CA SER A 436 -35.90 10.35 10.27
C SER A 436 -36.43 9.59 11.48
N ASN A 437 -35.94 8.36 11.72
CA ASN A 437 -36.37 7.53 12.86
C ASN A 437 -35.81 8.07 14.18
N GLY A 438 -34.60 8.62 14.11
CA GLY A 438 -33.92 9.29 15.19
C GLY A 438 -33.46 8.40 16.34
N ALA A 439 -32.63 8.96 17.21
CA ALA A 439 -32.11 8.28 18.39
C ALA A 439 -32.83 8.71 19.67
N ILE A 440 -33.09 7.75 20.56
CA ILE A 440 -33.65 7.97 21.90
C ILE A 440 -32.77 7.41 23.02
N GLY A 441 -31.75 6.61 22.70
CA GLY A 441 -30.81 6.05 23.66
C GLY A 441 -29.37 6.14 23.18
N PHE A 442 -28.46 5.93 24.12
CA PHE A 442 -27.02 5.99 23.92
C PHE A 442 -26.32 4.91 24.73
N ILE A 443 -25.36 4.25 24.10
CA ILE A 443 -24.54 3.19 24.66
C ILE A 443 -23.07 3.60 24.51
N ALA A 444 -22.29 3.44 25.56
CA ALA A 444 -20.84 3.57 25.51
C ALA A 444 -20.17 2.37 26.16
N ARG A 445 -19.29 1.69 25.42
CA ARG A 445 -18.41 0.64 25.94
C ARG A 445 -17.24 1.29 26.66
N ALA A 446 -17.24 1.22 27.98
CA ALA A 446 -16.26 1.92 28.80
C ALA A 446 -15.77 1.06 29.98
N ALA A 447 -14.55 1.33 30.45
CA ALA A 447 -13.93 0.69 31.60
C ALA A 447 -13.39 1.74 32.56
N SER A 448 -13.48 1.52 33.87
CA SER A 448 -12.97 2.46 34.87
C SER A 448 -12.39 1.72 36.08
N GLY A 449 -11.12 2.03 36.37
CA GLY A 449 -10.48 1.65 37.63
C GLY A 449 -10.82 2.57 38.80
N THR A 450 -11.55 3.66 38.58
CA THR A 450 -11.97 4.64 39.60
C THR A 450 -13.47 4.55 39.82
N GLY A 451 -14.11 5.61 40.33
CA GLY A 451 -15.56 5.67 40.40
C GLY A 451 -16.25 5.92 39.05
N GLY A 452 -15.52 6.08 37.94
CA GLY A 452 -16.06 6.39 36.62
C GLY A 452 -16.19 7.89 36.29
N GLY A 453 -17.16 8.27 35.46
CA GLY A 453 -17.47 9.67 35.12
C GLY A 453 -18.80 9.84 34.39
N ASN A 454 -19.02 11.00 33.77
CA ASN A 454 -20.17 11.27 32.91
C ASN A 454 -19.72 11.65 31.49
N ILE A 455 -20.54 11.28 30.52
CA ILE A 455 -20.47 11.73 29.13
C ILE A 455 -21.71 12.59 28.87
N GLU A 456 -21.53 13.90 28.72
CA GLU A 456 -22.60 14.77 28.18
C GLU A 456 -22.60 14.65 26.65
N ILE A 457 -23.79 14.40 26.07
CA ILE A 457 -23.96 14.32 24.62
C ILE A 457 -24.54 15.66 24.16
N ARG A 458 -23.81 16.39 23.31
CA ARG A 458 -24.16 17.70 22.77
C ARG A 458 -24.17 17.69 21.24
N LEU A 459 -24.98 18.55 20.64
CA LEU A 459 -25.11 18.65 19.18
C LEU A 459 -24.52 19.96 18.64
N ASP A 460 -23.90 19.87 17.47
CA ASP A 460 -23.42 20.92 16.57
C ASP A 460 -22.28 21.82 17.09
N ALA A 461 -22.12 21.96 18.40
CA ALA A 461 -21.02 22.70 19.04
C ALA A 461 -20.67 22.14 20.42
N LEU A 462 -19.47 22.47 20.92
CA LEU A 462 -18.99 22.07 22.25
C LEU A 462 -19.91 22.59 23.37
N ASP A 463 -20.46 23.78 23.20
CA ASP A 463 -21.45 24.43 24.06
C ASP A 463 -22.89 24.35 23.50
N GLY A 464 -23.11 23.51 22.50
CA GLY A 464 -24.40 23.30 21.85
C GLY A 464 -25.44 22.60 22.75
N PRO A 465 -26.67 22.38 22.25
CA PRO A 465 -27.75 21.77 23.01
C PRO A 465 -27.36 20.41 23.58
N LYS A 466 -27.52 20.23 24.89
CA LYS A 466 -27.34 18.92 25.54
C LYS A 466 -28.59 18.06 25.35
N VAL A 467 -28.39 16.88 24.77
CA VAL A 467 -29.45 15.92 24.42
C VAL A 467 -29.38 14.64 25.25
N GLY A 468 -28.34 14.48 26.06
CA GLY A 468 -28.22 13.35 26.99
C GLY A 468 -27.06 13.48 27.96
N THR A 469 -27.09 12.65 28.99
CA THR A 469 -25.96 12.44 29.89
C THR A 469 -25.89 10.97 30.25
N LEU A 470 -24.79 10.31 29.90
CA LEU A 470 -24.51 8.93 30.26
C LEU A 470 -23.59 8.88 31.48
N ARG A 471 -23.92 8.06 32.46
CA ARG A 471 -23.07 7.76 33.62
C ARG A 471 -22.27 6.48 33.35
N VAL A 472 -20.95 6.59 33.38
CA VAL A 472 -20.03 5.43 33.38
C VAL A 472 -19.62 5.16 34.82
N GLU A 473 -19.97 4.01 35.38
CA GLU A 473 -19.60 3.64 36.75
C GLU A 473 -18.20 3.01 36.84
N GLY A 474 -17.71 2.79 38.07
CA GLY A 474 -16.48 2.03 38.29
C GLY A 474 -16.67 0.57 37.90
N THR A 475 -15.82 0.04 37.03
CA THR A 475 -15.95 -1.34 36.50
C THR A 475 -14.96 -2.31 37.15
N GLY A 476 -14.20 -1.84 38.14
CA GLY A 476 -13.23 -2.65 38.87
C GLY A 476 -11.87 -2.80 38.17
N GLY A 477 -11.66 -2.13 37.04
CA GLY A 477 -10.38 -2.12 36.33
C GLY A 477 -10.43 -1.37 35.00
N TRP A 478 -9.27 -0.88 34.54
CA TRP A 478 -9.15 -0.10 33.28
C TRP A 478 -9.39 -0.89 32.00
N ASN A 479 -9.45 -2.22 32.09
CA ASN A 479 -9.72 -3.14 30.97
C ASN A 479 -10.97 -3.99 31.18
N ASN A 480 -11.77 -3.70 32.22
CA ASN A 480 -13.05 -4.38 32.46
C ASN A 480 -14.16 -3.57 31.80
N TYR A 481 -14.44 -3.83 30.53
CA TYR A 481 -15.45 -3.07 29.79
C TYR A 481 -16.87 -3.55 30.09
N ILE A 482 -17.77 -2.57 30.19
CA ILE A 482 -19.22 -2.78 30.21
C ILE A 482 -19.87 -1.81 29.23
N ASP A 483 -21.09 -2.13 28.80
CA ASP A 483 -21.92 -1.16 28.10
C ASP A 483 -22.62 -0.29 29.14
N ALA A 484 -22.13 0.95 29.27
CA ALA A 484 -22.84 1.99 29.99
C ALA A 484 -23.96 2.52 29.10
N VAL A 485 -25.18 2.53 29.62
CA VAL A 485 -26.39 2.81 28.82
C VAL A 485 -27.25 3.91 29.44
N THR A 486 -27.88 4.73 28.60
CA THR A 486 -28.86 5.75 29.03
C THR A 486 -29.92 6.01 27.98
N LEU A 487 -31.10 6.45 28.43
CA LEU A 487 -32.03 7.21 27.59
C LEU A 487 -31.54 8.65 27.44
N LEU A 488 -31.73 9.21 26.25
CA LEU A 488 -31.40 10.60 25.93
C LEU A 488 -32.43 11.54 26.52
N LYS A 489 -31.95 12.50 27.32
CA LYS A 489 -32.77 13.50 27.99
C LYS A 489 -32.10 14.87 27.96
N ASP A 490 -32.90 15.91 27.75
CA ASP A 490 -32.45 17.30 27.79
C ASP A 490 -32.10 17.74 29.23
N ASP A 491 -31.59 18.97 29.38
CA ASP A 491 -31.26 19.56 30.68
C ASP A 491 -32.45 19.68 31.65
N GLN A 492 -33.69 19.59 31.15
CA GLN A 492 -34.91 19.63 31.93
C GLN A 492 -35.44 18.23 32.28
N GLY A 493 -34.77 17.18 31.81
CA GLY A 493 -35.13 15.78 32.03
C GLY A 493 -36.20 15.23 31.06
N ASN A 494 -36.58 15.99 30.03
CA ASN A 494 -37.50 15.50 29.00
C ASN A 494 -36.75 14.60 28.01
N GLN A 495 -37.44 13.59 27.49
CA GLN A 495 -36.86 12.68 26.50
C GLN A 495 -36.49 13.44 25.21
N SER A 496 -35.27 13.23 24.73
CA SER A 496 -34.79 13.75 23.46
C SER A 496 -34.99 12.72 22.33
N SER A 497 -35.33 13.22 21.13
CA SER A 497 -35.33 12.44 19.89
C SER A 497 -34.50 13.19 18.85
N ILE A 498 -33.34 12.63 18.49
CA ILE A 498 -32.37 13.28 17.60
C ILE A 498 -32.61 12.79 16.18
N THR A 499 -32.87 13.67 15.22
CA THR A 499 -33.10 13.32 13.80
C THR A 499 -32.25 14.20 12.89
N GLY A 500 -32.07 13.83 11.62
CA GLY A 500 -31.27 14.60 10.67
C GLY A 500 -29.77 14.40 10.87
N THR A 501 -28.97 15.36 10.40
CA THR A 501 -27.51 15.29 10.42
C THR A 501 -26.95 16.33 11.36
N HIS A 502 -26.08 15.90 12.28
CA HIS A 502 -25.49 16.73 13.32
C HIS A 502 -24.01 16.42 13.52
N ASP A 503 -23.27 17.37 14.07
CA ASP A 503 -22.00 17.04 14.72
C ASP A 503 -22.28 16.62 16.16
N VAL A 504 -21.69 15.52 16.63
CA VAL A 504 -21.89 15.00 17.99
C VAL A 504 -20.67 15.29 18.84
N TYR A 505 -20.87 15.97 19.96
CA TYR A 505 -19.85 16.28 20.96
C TYR A 505 -20.08 15.43 22.22
N LEU A 506 -19.09 14.62 22.58
CA LEU A 506 -19.02 13.92 23.85
C LEU A 506 -18.16 14.74 24.81
N VAL A 507 -18.75 15.32 25.84
CA VAL A 507 -18.05 16.15 26.84
C VAL A 507 -17.92 15.39 28.14
N PHE A 508 -16.69 15.19 28.59
CA PHE A 508 -16.38 14.36 29.75
C PHE A 508 -16.38 15.20 31.02
N THR A 509 -17.20 14.81 32.00
CA THR A 509 -17.38 15.57 33.23
C THR A 509 -17.37 14.65 34.45
N ARG A 510 -16.82 15.10 35.57
CA ARG A 510 -17.10 14.56 36.91
C ARG A 510 -16.47 15.43 38.00
N ALA A 511 -16.91 15.22 39.24
CA ALA A 511 -16.60 16.07 40.39
C ALA A 511 -15.38 15.66 41.25
N ASN A 512 -14.92 14.40 41.27
CA ASN A 512 -14.06 13.92 42.37
C ASN A 512 -12.82 13.06 41.99
N ASP A 513 -12.64 12.64 40.74
CA ASP A 513 -11.48 11.82 40.31
C ASP A 513 -10.79 12.50 39.12
N ASP A 514 -9.45 12.50 39.09
CA ASP A 514 -8.67 13.09 37.99
C ASP A 514 -8.81 12.27 36.71
N TYR A 515 -8.91 10.94 36.82
CA TYR A 515 -9.10 10.01 35.69
C TYR A 515 -10.47 9.33 35.76
N LEU A 516 -11.26 9.47 34.69
CA LEU A 516 -12.67 9.08 34.68
C LEU A 516 -12.88 7.63 34.26
N PHE A 517 -12.58 7.32 33.01
CA PHE A 517 -12.76 6.00 32.39
C PHE A 517 -11.99 5.96 31.08
N ASN A 518 -11.76 4.76 30.57
CA ASN A 518 -11.38 4.53 29.19
C ASN A 518 -12.64 4.32 28.37
N LEU A 519 -12.72 4.95 27.19
CA LEU A 519 -13.85 4.85 26.28
C LEU A 519 -13.40 4.15 25.00
N ASN A 520 -13.96 2.98 24.73
CA ASN A 520 -13.61 2.16 23.57
C ASN A 520 -14.46 2.53 22.36
N TRP A 521 -15.79 2.41 22.48
CA TRP A 521 -16.71 2.76 21.41
C TRP A 521 -18.05 3.23 21.98
N PHE A 522 -18.87 3.83 21.13
CA PHE A 522 -20.25 4.19 21.47
C PHE A 522 -21.19 4.02 20.27
N LYS A 523 -22.49 3.95 20.54
CA LYS A 523 -23.55 3.99 19.51
C LYS A 523 -24.81 4.62 20.09
N PHE A 524 -25.68 5.07 19.21
CA PHE A 524 -27.03 5.50 19.53
C PHE A 524 -28.03 4.38 19.25
N THR A 525 -29.18 4.43 19.91
CA THR A 525 -30.24 3.44 19.75
C THR A 525 -31.59 4.07 19.48
N THR A 526 -32.42 3.34 18.71
CA THR A 526 -33.83 3.63 18.47
C THR A 526 -34.74 3.04 19.56
N THR A 527 -34.20 2.18 20.42
CA THR A 527 -34.86 1.52 21.56
C THR A 527 -34.24 1.98 22.89
N ASP A 528 -34.85 1.58 24.02
CA ASP A 528 -34.32 1.85 25.36
C ASP A 528 -33.19 0.86 25.72
N PRO A 529 -31.91 1.27 25.64
CA PRO A 529 -30.80 0.37 25.86
C PRO A 529 -30.67 -0.05 27.34
N THR A 530 -31.34 0.66 28.26
CA THR A 530 -31.31 0.32 29.69
C THR A 530 -32.12 -0.93 30.03
N ALA A 531 -32.99 -1.35 29.11
CA ALA A 531 -33.80 -2.56 29.21
C ALA A 531 -33.38 -3.64 28.19
N THR A 532 -32.88 -3.24 27.02
CA THR A 532 -32.69 -4.15 25.89
C THR A 532 -31.25 -4.52 25.59
N ASP A 533 -30.23 -3.80 26.07
CA ASP A 533 -28.85 -4.14 25.72
C ASP A 533 -28.32 -5.33 26.55
N ALA A 534 -27.89 -6.41 25.89
CA ALA A 534 -27.41 -7.62 26.57
C ALA A 534 -26.12 -7.39 27.38
N TYR A 535 -25.31 -6.40 27.00
CA TYR A 535 -23.98 -6.14 27.55
C TYR A 535 -23.98 -5.05 28.64
N ALA A 536 -25.17 -4.49 28.91
CA ALA A 536 -25.43 -3.63 30.05
C ALA A 536 -25.57 -4.44 31.34
N ASN A 537 -25.33 -3.78 32.48
CA ASN A 537 -25.62 -4.34 33.80
C ASN A 537 -27.15 -4.39 34.05
N LEU A 538 -27.82 -5.39 33.50
CA LEU A 538 -29.26 -5.59 33.62
C LEU A 538 -29.62 -5.99 35.05
N LYS A 539 -30.45 -5.18 35.71
CA LYS A 539 -30.94 -5.50 37.06
C LYS A 539 -31.88 -6.69 36.99
N ALA A 540 -31.62 -7.70 37.80
CA ALA A 540 -32.43 -8.92 37.80
C ALA A 540 -33.89 -8.62 38.24
N GLY A 541 -34.10 -7.66 39.13
CA GLY A 541 -35.45 -7.22 39.51
C GLY A 541 -36.22 -6.47 38.41
N ASN A 542 -35.62 -6.13 37.27
CA ASN A 542 -36.31 -5.44 36.17
C ASN A 542 -36.96 -6.40 35.16
N PHE A 543 -37.31 -7.61 35.57
CA PHE A 543 -38.01 -8.57 34.71
C PHE A 543 -39.41 -8.09 34.27
N ASN A 544 -39.81 -8.47 33.07
CA ASN A 544 -41.13 -8.24 32.47
C ASN A 544 -42.18 -9.14 33.14
N THR A 545 -41.95 -10.46 33.18
CA THR A 545 -42.81 -11.45 33.85
C THR A 545 -42.00 -12.41 34.72
N GLY A 546 -42.59 -12.97 35.77
CA GLY A 546 -41.92 -13.92 36.64
C GLY A 546 -42.86 -14.65 37.60
N GLU A 547 -42.45 -15.84 38.04
CA GLU A 547 -43.21 -16.73 38.93
C GLU A 547 -42.30 -17.40 39.95
N GLY A 548 -42.79 -17.64 41.17
CA GLY A 548 -42.05 -18.37 42.20
C GLY A 548 -40.88 -17.60 42.84
N LEU A 549 -40.86 -16.27 42.72
CA LEU A 549 -39.81 -15.40 43.25
C LEU A 549 -40.36 -14.05 43.70
N SER A 550 -39.56 -13.26 44.41
CA SER A 550 -39.91 -11.91 44.86
C SER A 550 -38.78 -10.90 44.62
N LYS A 551 -39.11 -9.61 44.71
CA LYS A 551 -38.16 -8.51 44.58
C LYS A 551 -37.96 -7.87 45.96
N ASN A 552 -36.72 -7.60 46.32
CA ASN A 552 -36.45 -6.88 47.56
C ASN A 552 -36.96 -5.44 47.51
N ALA A 553 -37.66 -5.03 48.58
CA ALA A 553 -38.31 -3.72 48.70
C ALA A 553 -37.35 -2.52 48.70
N ALA A 554 -36.06 -2.71 48.99
CA ALA A 554 -35.07 -1.66 49.16
C ALA A 554 -33.99 -1.62 48.05
N GLY A 555 -33.94 -2.57 47.11
CA GLY A 555 -32.75 -2.69 46.26
C GLY A 555 -32.83 -3.42 44.92
N GLY A 556 -33.98 -3.98 44.51
CA GLY A 556 -34.15 -4.44 43.12
C GLY A 556 -33.41 -5.72 42.72
N TYR A 557 -32.91 -6.51 43.67
CA TYR A 557 -32.43 -7.88 43.45
C TYR A 557 -33.56 -8.90 43.68
N LEU A 558 -33.43 -10.08 43.07
CA LEU A 558 -34.34 -11.21 43.22
C LEU A 558 -34.03 -11.95 44.52
N GLU A 559 -35.09 -12.22 45.30
CA GLU A 559 -35.03 -12.95 46.57
C GLU A 559 -36.23 -13.88 46.71
N ALA A 560 -36.18 -14.77 47.71
CA ALA A 560 -37.19 -15.80 47.94
C ALA A 560 -37.47 -16.67 46.69
N ILE A 561 -36.40 -17.02 45.97
CA ILE A 561 -36.45 -17.80 44.72
C ILE A 561 -36.76 -19.27 45.05
N HIS A 562 -37.90 -19.78 44.58
CA HIS A 562 -38.26 -21.20 44.67
C HIS A 562 -37.59 -22.02 43.56
N ASN A 563 -37.44 -23.33 43.78
CA ASN A 563 -36.97 -24.24 42.76
C ASN A 563 -37.96 -24.29 41.57
N GLY A 564 -37.47 -24.02 40.36
CA GLY A 564 -38.27 -23.90 39.15
C GLY A 564 -38.88 -22.52 38.92
N ALA A 565 -38.57 -21.52 39.76
CA ALA A 565 -38.95 -20.13 39.53
C ALA A 565 -38.33 -19.57 38.25
N TYR A 566 -38.95 -18.53 37.67
CA TYR A 566 -38.38 -17.86 36.50
C TYR A 566 -38.60 -16.34 36.50
N ALA A 567 -37.72 -15.65 35.77
CA ALA A 567 -37.83 -14.24 35.40
C ALA A 567 -37.57 -14.07 33.89
N SER A 568 -38.39 -13.30 33.19
CA SER A 568 -38.24 -13.00 31.76
C SER A 568 -37.86 -11.55 31.48
N TYR A 569 -37.09 -11.32 30.43
CA TYR A 569 -36.62 -10.02 29.97
C TYR A 569 -36.85 -9.93 28.47
N GLU A 570 -37.74 -9.03 28.03
CA GLU A 570 -38.17 -8.96 26.64
C GLU A 570 -37.22 -8.11 25.78
N GLY A 571 -36.95 -8.58 24.56
CA GLY A 571 -36.22 -7.81 23.55
C GLY A 571 -34.74 -7.55 23.84
N ILE A 572 -34.04 -8.48 24.49
CA ILE A 572 -32.61 -8.40 24.74
C ILE A 572 -31.83 -8.55 23.42
N ASP A 573 -31.07 -7.52 23.07
CA ASP A 573 -30.24 -7.42 21.87
C ASP A 573 -28.80 -7.91 22.17
N PHE A 574 -28.49 -9.09 21.64
CA PHE A 574 -27.17 -9.71 21.67
C PHE A 574 -26.28 -9.24 20.50
N GLY A 575 -26.77 -8.44 19.57
CA GLY A 575 -26.01 -8.01 18.39
C GLY A 575 -25.45 -9.21 17.61
N THR A 576 -24.13 -9.30 17.47
CA THR A 576 -23.43 -10.37 16.73
C THR A 576 -23.25 -11.67 17.50
N GLY A 577 -23.66 -11.73 18.77
CA GLY A 577 -23.58 -12.96 19.57
C GLY A 577 -22.94 -12.74 20.93
N ALA A 578 -23.52 -13.32 21.99
CA ALA A 578 -22.89 -13.42 23.31
C ALA A 578 -22.19 -14.78 23.50
N ALA A 579 -21.00 -14.72 24.08
CA ALA A 579 -20.11 -15.85 24.33
C ALA A 579 -20.12 -16.31 25.80
N GLY A 580 -20.53 -15.42 26.69
CA GLY A 580 -20.60 -15.70 28.12
C GLY A 580 -21.58 -14.78 28.82
N VAL A 581 -21.89 -15.13 30.06
CA VAL A 581 -22.75 -14.38 30.96
C VAL A 581 -22.07 -14.27 32.32
N SER A 582 -22.16 -13.10 32.94
CA SER A 582 -21.78 -12.88 34.33
C SER A 582 -23.03 -12.54 35.14
N VAL A 583 -23.21 -13.22 36.27
CA VAL A 583 -24.34 -13.01 37.18
C VAL A 583 -23.82 -12.71 38.57
N ARG A 584 -24.30 -11.60 39.15
CA ARG A 584 -23.97 -11.23 40.52
C ARG A 584 -24.94 -11.87 41.48
N VAL A 585 -24.44 -12.79 42.30
CA VAL A 585 -25.25 -13.59 43.22
C VAL A 585 -24.69 -13.61 44.63
N ALA A 586 -25.56 -13.93 45.59
CA ALA A 586 -25.18 -14.27 46.95
C ALA A 586 -25.92 -15.54 47.36
N SER A 587 -25.24 -16.46 48.05
CA SER A 587 -25.84 -17.72 48.49
C SER A 587 -25.37 -18.10 49.89
N GLY A 588 -26.23 -18.82 50.62
CA GLY A 588 -25.92 -19.32 51.96
C GLY A 588 -25.10 -20.61 51.90
N ASN A 589 -25.55 -21.61 52.66
CA ASN A 589 -24.84 -22.91 52.76
C ASN A 589 -25.19 -23.87 51.60
N GLN A 590 -26.02 -23.44 50.66
CA GLN A 590 -26.46 -24.18 49.49
C GLN A 590 -26.39 -23.25 48.28
N GLY A 591 -26.37 -23.84 47.08
CA GLY A 591 -26.37 -23.14 45.80
C GLY A 591 -27.32 -23.82 44.83
N GLY A 592 -27.08 -23.71 43.53
CA GLY A 592 -27.94 -24.30 42.51
C GLY A 592 -27.48 -23.94 41.09
N GLN A 593 -28.42 -23.87 40.15
CA GLN A 593 -28.14 -23.55 38.75
C GLN A 593 -29.11 -22.48 38.23
N ILE A 594 -28.62 -21.59 37.38
CA ILE A 594 -29.44 -20.66 36.59
C ILE A 594 -29.39 -21.12 35.14
N GLU A 595 -30.51 -21.55 34.59
CA GLU A 595 -30.64 -21.90 33.18
C GLU A 595 -31.07 -20.66 32.38
N VAL A 596 -30.33 -20.32 31.33
CA VAL A 596 -30.62 -19.21 30.42
C VAL A 596 -31.31 -19.77 29.18
N LYS A 597 -32.60 -19.47 29.01
CA LYS A 597 -33.39 -19.84 27.82
C LYS A 597 -33.73 -18.64 26.97
N LEU A 598 -33.89 -18.87 25.66
CA LEU A 598 -34.28 -17.85 24.69
C LEU A 598 -35.72 -18.05 24.21
N ASP A 599 -36.41 -16.94 23.96
CA ASP A 599 -37.74 -16.76 23.37
C ASP A 599 -38.94 -17.32 24.16
N SER A 600 -38.77 -18.39 24.94
CA SER A 600 -39.82 -18.93 25.81
C SER A 600 -39.27 -19.84 26.92
N LEU A 601 -40.10 -20.16 27.91
CA LEU A 601 -39.79 -21.13 28.97
C LEU A 601 -39.46 -22.55 28.44
N GLN A 602 -39.91 -22.88 27.23
CA GLN A 602 -39.61 -24.15 26.55
C GLN A 602 -38.63 -23.99 25.39
N GLY A 603 -38.07 -22.79 25.22
CA GLY A 603 -37.12 -22.47 24.16
C GLY A 603 -35.75 -23.13 24.37
N PRO A 604 -34.83 -22.91 23.42
CA PRO A 604 -33.49 -23.46 23.50
C PRO A 604 -32.74 -22.88 24.70
N THR A 605 -31.95 -23.71 25.36
CA THR A 605 -31.07 -23.32 26.46
C THR A 605 -29.77 -22.79 25.86
N ALA A 606 -29.51 -21.49 26.04
CA ALA A 606 -28.29 -20.85 25.59
C ALA A 606 -27.13 -21.07 26.57
N GLY A 607 -27.40 -21.32 27.85
CA GLY A 607 -26.36 -21.70 28.81
C GLY A 607 -26.89 -22.02 30.19
N VAL A 608 -26.01 -22.56 31.04
CA VAL A 608 -26.30 -22.90 32.44
C VAL A 608 -25.19 -22.34 33.31
N ILE A 609 -25.55 -21.62 34.36
CA ILE A 609 -24.64 -21.02 35.33
C ILE A 609 -24.70 -21.82 36.62
N ASP A 610 -23.58 -22.38 37.06
CA ASP A 610 -23.48 -23.07 38.35
C ASP A 610 -23.20 -22.07 39.48
N VAL A 611 -24.10 -22.02 40.46
CA VAL A 611 -23.96 -21.17 41.66
C VAL A 611 -23.53 -22.04 42.85
N PRO A 612 -22.31 -21.87 43.40
CA PRO A 612 -21.86 -22.63 44.56
C PRO A 612 -22.49 -22.11 45.86
N ALA A 613 -22.25 -22.84 46.96
CA ALA A 613 -22.55 -22.37 48.31
C ALA A 613 -21.48 -21.36 48.78
N LEU A 614 -21.83 -20.08 48.83
CA LEU A 614 -20.92 -18.96 49.13
C LEU A 614 -20.82 -18.67 50.64
N GLY A 615 -21.66 -19.31 51.45
CA GLY A 615 -21.61 -19.28 52.90
C GLY A 615 -22.15 -18.00 53.54
N SER A 616 -22.64 -17.03 52.76
CA SER A 616 -23.16 -15.76 53.25
C SER A 616 -24.11 -15.09 52.25
N TRP A 617 -25.31 -14.76 52.73
CA TRP A 617 -26.31 -13.98 51.99
C TRP A 617 -25.92 -12.52 51.76
N ASN A 618 -24.88 -12.04 52.44
CA ASN A 618 -24.39 -10.66 52.32
C ASN A 618 -23.12 -10.55 51.48
N ASN A 619 -22.54 -11.69 51.06
CA ASN A 619 -21.34 -11.70 50.25
C ASN A 619 -21.70 -11.90 48.77
N TRP A 620 -21.73 -10.80 48.03
CA TRP A 620 -22.05 -10.81 46.60
C TRP A 620 -20.81 -11.06 45.76
N VAL A 621 -20.89 -12.04 44.89
CA VAL A 621 -19.82 -12.38 43.94
C VAL A 621 -20.38 -12.45 42.53
N ASP A 622 -19.53 -12.13 41.55
CA ASP A 622 -19.86 -12.30 40.14
C ASP A 622 -19.42 -13.71 39.71
N ILE A 623 -20.36 -14.50 39.19
CA ILE A 623 -20.13 -15.84 38.64
C ILE A 623 -20.24 -15.75 37.13
N MET A 624 -19.35 -16.45 36.41
CA MET A 624 -19.35 -16.46 34.95
C MET A 624 -19.72 -17.85 34.42
N ALA A 625 -20.36 -17.88 33.25
CA ALA A 625 -20.61 -19.11 32.50
C ALA A 625 -20.55 -18.81 31.00
N THR A 626 -20.31 -19.84 30.19
CA THR A 626 -20.38 -19.74 28.73
C THR A 626 -21.82 -19.68 28.24
N ILE A 627 -22.04 -18.96 27.15
CA ILE A 627 -23.29 -18.92 26.40
C ILE A 627 -23.03 -19.44 24.99
N ASP A 628 -23.99 -20.18 24.45
CA ASP A 628 -23.98 -20.60 23.04
C ASP A 628 -24.16 -19.38 22.15
N ASP A 629 -23.05 -18.98 21.53
CA ASP A 629 -22.94 -17.78 20.69
C ASP A 629 -23.56 -17.94 19.30
N GLN A 630 -24.04 -19.14 18.97
CA GLN A 630 -24.86 -19.39 17.79
C GLN A 630 -26.35 -19.22 18.08
N LEU A 631 -26.76 -19.42 19.33
CA LEU A 631 -28.14 -19.22 19.78
C LEU A 631 -28.39 -17.78 20.24
N ALA A 632 -27.48 -17.21 21.04
CA ALA A 632 -27.64 -15.88 21.62
C ALA A 632 -27.17 -14.79 20.65
N VAL A 633 -27.82 -14.65 19.48
CA VAL A 633 -27.48 -13.68 18.42
C VAL A 633 -28.72 -12.88 17.99
N GLY A 634 -28.56 -11.58 17.74
CA GLY A 634 -29.70 -10.71 17.46
C GLY A 634 -30.59 -10.48 18.69
N VAL A 635 -31.88 -10.25 18.47
CA VAL A 635 -32.83 -9.86 19.54
C VAL A 635 -33.65 -11.06 19.99
N HIS A 636 -33.67 -11.33 21.30
CA HIS A 636 -34.39 -12.44 21.93
C HIS A 636 -35.06 -12.03 23.23
N ASP A 637 -36.14 -12.72 23.61
CA ASP A 637 -36.62 -12.68 24.99
C ASP A 637 -35.78 -13.65 25.83
N VAL A 638 -35.24 -13.21 26.96
CA VAL A 638 -34.39 -14.02 27.84
C VAL A 638 -35.19 -14.49 29.04
N TYR A 639 -35.14 -15.79 29.32
CA TYR A 639 -35.74 -16.41 30.50
C TYR A 639 -34.64 -16.97 31.38
N LEU A 640 -34.52 -16.46 32.61
CA LEU A 640 -33.68 -17.03 33.65
C LEU A 640 -34.55 -17.98 34.49
N ILE A 641 -34.22 -19.28 34.47
CA ILE A 641 -34.91 -20.31 35.25
C ILE A 641 -34.00 -20.76 36.38
N PHE A 642 -34.52 -20.73 37.60
CA PHE A 642 -33.76 -20.92 38.81
C PHE A 642 -33.98 -22.32 39.39
N HIS A 643 -32.92 -23.11 39.46
CA HIS A 643 -32.93 -24.46 40.00
C HIS A 643 -32.13 -24.52 41.29
N GLY A 644 -32.71 -25.11 42.34
CA GLY A 644 -31.99 -25.39 43.56
C GLY A 644 -31.26 -26.71 43.51
N LYS A 645 -30.14 -26.82 44.24
CA LYS A 645 -29.44 -28.09 44.36
C LYS A 645 -30.37 -29.15 44.96
N ASP A 646 -30.47 -30.30 44.30
CA ASP A 646 -31.37 -31.39 44.68
C ASP A 646 -32.85 -30.97 44.85
N GLY A 647 -33.27 -29.89 44.17
CA GLY A 647 -34.63 -29.36 44.22
C GLY A 647 -34.94 -28.45 45.43
N SER A 648 -33.92 -27.92 46.12
CA SER A 648 -34.11 -27.04 47.29
C SER A 648 -34.69 -25.66 46.92
N ASP A 649 -35.61 -25.15 47.73
CA ASP A 649 -36.00 -23.73 47.65
C ASP A 649 -34.94 -22.80 48.24
N PHE A 650 -34.92 -21.56 47.77
CA PHE A 650 -34.04 -20.47 48.21
C PHE A 650 -32.54 -20.76 48.01
N PRO A 651 -32.09 -21.13 46.79
CA PRO A 651 -30.69 -21.50 46.57
C PRO A 651 -29.73 -20.30 46.57
N TYR A 652 -30.18 -19.11 46.17
CA TYR A 652 -29.37 -17.89 46.06
C TYR A 652 -30.27 -16.66 45.81
N ASN A 653 -29.69 -15.46 45.93
CA ASN A 653 -30.24 -14.19 45.48
C ASN A 653 -29.49 -13.70 44.23
N VAL A 654 -30.17 -12.97 43.35
CA VAL A 654 -29.59 -12.47 42.08
C VAL A 654 -29.77 -10.96 41.99
N ASP A 655 -28.68 -10.21 41.93
CA ASP A 655 -28.70 -8.74 41.84
C ASP A 655 -28.83 -8.26 40.40
N ARG A 656 -27.92 -8.71 39.55
CA ARG A 656 -27.83 -8.32 38.15
C ARG A 656 -27.14 -9.40 37.32
N PHE A 657 -27.29 -9.28 36.01
CA PHE A 657 -26.56 -10.08 35.05
C PHE A 657 -26.13 -9.21 33.86
N THR A 658 -25.09 -9.64 33.17
CA THR A 658 -24.61 -9.03 31.92
C THR A 658 -24.07 -10.14 31.03
N PHE A 659 -24.28 -10.03 29.74
CA PHE A 659 -23.63 -10.89 28.76
C PHE A 659 -22.27 -10.30 28.36
N SER A 660 -21.47 -11.07 27.64
CA SER A 660 -20.15 -10.68 27.15
C SER A 660 -19.92 -11.17 25.73
N THR A 661 -19.33 -10.30 24.91
CA THR A 661 -18.92 -10.61 23.52
C THR A 661 -17.56 -11.28 23.45
N VAL A 662 -16.81 -11.35 24.56
CA VAL A 662 -15.45 -11.89 24.60
C VAL A 662 -15.51 -13.36 24.19
N LYS A 663 -15.33 -13.60 22.90
CA LYS A 663 -14.99 -14.87 22.30
C LYS A 663 -13.47 -14.96 22.42
N GLY A 664 -12.96 -15.92 23.16
CA GLY A 664 -11.58 -16.30 22.92
C GLY A 664 -11.45 -16.79 21.49
N ASN A 665 -10.28 -16.63 20.87
CA ASN A 665 -10.00 -17.40 19.66
C ASN A 665 -10.14 -18.87 20.02
N ARG A 666 -10.91 -19.65 19.25
CA ARG A 666 -10.95 -21.11 19.45
C ARG A 666 -9.52 -21.62 19.33
N GLN A 667 -8.99 -22.06 20.44
CA GLN A 667 -7.62 -22.50 20.57
C GLN A 667 -7.65 -23.98 20.93
N ASP A 668 -7.05 -24.81 20.09
CA ASP A 668 -6.90 -26.23 20.37
C ASP A 668 -5.97 -26.39 21.57
N ALA A 669 -6.44 -27.01 22.65
CA ALA A 669 -5.63 -27.24 23.85
C ALA A 669 -4.36 -28.06 23.52
N ALA A 670 -4.39 -28.89 22.48
CA ALA A 670 -3.25 -29.68 22.02
C ALA A 670 -2.30 -28.92 21.07
N GLY A 671 -2.67 -27.71 20.63
CA GLY A 671 -1.86 -26.86 19.77
C GLY A 671 -0.80 -26.06 20.53
N LYS A 672 -0.01 -25.25 19.79
CA LYS A 672 0.91 -24.27 20.38
C LYS A 672 0.11 -23.03 20.81
N LEU A 673 0.09 -22.75 22.11
CA LEU A 673 -0.57 -21.59 22.69
C LEU A 673 0.49 -20.60 23.16
N GLU A 674 0.57 -19.45 22.49
CA GLU A 674 1.51 -18.38 22.90
C GLU A 674 0.96 -17.69 24.17
N GLY A 675 1.83 -17.45 25.13
CA GLY A 675 1.51 -16.93 26.45
C GLY A 675 1.14 -15.45 26.42
N GLU A 676 1.72 -14.70 25.51
CA GLU A 676 1.36 -13.32 25.22
C GLU A 676 0.01 -13.19 24.50
N ASN A 677 -0.53 -14.29 23.95
CA ASN A 677 -1.85 -14.36 23.31
C ASN A 677 -2.99 -14.67 24.31
N TYR A 678 -2.90 -14.10 25.52
CA TYR A 678 -3.98 -14.13 26.49
C TYR A 678 -5.18 -13.28 26.05
N THR A 679 -6.37 -13.68 26.50
CA THR A 679 -7.61 -12.90 26.37
C THR A 679 -7.67 -11.74 27.37
N SER A 680 -7.22 -11.95 28.61
CA SER A 680 -7.11 -10.90 29.63
C SER A 680 -6.00 -11.24 30.62
N ALA A 681 -5.35 -10.25 31.23
CA ALA A 681 -4.33 -10.50 32.24
C ALA A 681 -4.20 -9.34 33.22
N VAL A 682 -3.70 -9.63 34.42
CA VAL A 682 -3.39 -8.66 35.47
C VAL A 682 -1.98 -8.88 35.97
N GLY A 683 -1.22 -7.80 36.13
CA GLY A 683 0.12 -7.84 36.74
C GLY A 683 1.20 -8.53 35.89
N VAL A 684 1.01 -8.58 34.56
CA VAL A 684 1.98 -9.08 33.58
C VAL A 684 2.17 -8.04 32.47
N GLY A 685 3.36 -7.97 31.89
CA GLY A 685 3.72 -7.18 30.70
C GLY A 685 4.16 -8.07 29.54
N ARG A 686 4.59 -7.46 28.43
CA ARG A 686 5.18 -8.14 27.27
C ARG A 686 6.59 -7.59 27.01
N GLU A 687 7.52 -8.47 26.66
CA GLU A 687 8.88 -8.10 26.24
C GLU A 687 9.30 -8.92 25.01
N ASN A 688 10.26 -8.38 24.25
CA ASN A 688 10.89 -9.04 23.10
C ASN A 688 12.35 -9.36 23.44
N GLY A 689 12.78 -10.59 23.15
CA GLY A 689 14.18 -11.00 23.34
C GLY A 689 14.41 -12.46 22.99
N GLY A 690 15.65 -12.83 22.67
CA GLY A 690 15.98 -14.21 22.31
C GLY A 690 15.26 -14.76 21.06
N GLY A 691 14.75 -13.89 20.18
CA GLY A 691 14.03 -14.27 18.96
C GLY A 691 12.51 -14.48 19.12
N GLN A 692 11.93 -14.10 20.26
CA GLN A 692 10.51 -14.32 20.58
C GLN A 692 9.91 -13.19 21.44
N THR A 693 8.57 -13.15 21.51
CA THR A 693 7.76 -12.26 22.35
C THR A 693 7.15 -13.08 23.47
N TYR A 694 7.18 -12.61 24.72
CA TYR A 694 6.72 -13.39 25.88
C TYR A 694 6.10 -12.50 26.97
N LEU A 695 5.41 -13.13 27.93
CA LEU A 695 5.00 -12.48 29.17
C LEU A 695 6.20 -12.20 30.06
N ALA A 696 6.29 -10.98 30.54
CA ALA A 696 7.36 -10.50 31.41
C ALA A 696 6.81 -9.68 32.57
N GLY A 697 7.69 -9.26 33.48
CA GLY A 697 7.31 -8.39 34.60
C GLY A 697 6.38 -9.05 35.63
N ILE A 698 6.40 -10.38 35.74
CA ILE A 698 5.50 -11.15 36.61
C ILE A 698 5.97 -11.07 38.07
N TYR A 699 5.32 -10.21 38.86
CA TYR A 699 5.63 -10.02 40.29
C TYR A 699 4.59 -10.69 41.20
N GLY A 700 4.96 -11.81 41.83
CA GLY A 700 4.07 -12.69 42.58
C GLY A 700 3.18 -12.02 43.65
N PRO A 701 3.69 -11.08 44.46
CA PRO A 701 2.87 -10.39 45.46
C PRO A 701 1.67 -9.61 44.90
N ASN A 702 1.70 -9.23 43.61
CA ASN A 702 0.57 -8.58 42.93
C ASN A 702 -0.53 -9.56 42.50
N LYS A 703 -0.36 -10.87 42.78
CA LYS A 703 -1.25 -11.97 42.37
C LYS A 703 -1.55 -11.95 40.86
N PRO A 704 -0.51 -11.92 40.01
CA PRO A 704 -0.70 -11.82 38.58
C PRO A 704 -1.37 -13.06 37.99
N TYR A 705 -2.13 -12.88 36.92
CA TYR A 705 -2.74 -13.96 36.17
C TYR A 705 -2.89 -13.62 34.69
N ALA A 706 -2.97 -14.66 33.85
CA ALA A 706 -3.39 -14.59 32.46
C ALA A 706 -4.59 -15.50 32.22
N MET A 707 -5.55 -15.06 31.44
CA MET A 707 -6.80 -15.74 31.10
C MET A 707 -6.84 -15.99 29.61
N TYR A 708 -7.14 -17.23 29.21
CA TYR A 708 -7.30 -17.67 27.83
C TYR A 708 -8.71 -18.22 27.68
N ASN A 709 -9.51 -17.57 26.84
CA ASN A 709 -10.89 -17.96 26.63
C ASN A 709 -11.00 -18.96 25.47
N TYR A 710 -12.04 -19.80 25.46
CA TYR A 710 -12.31 -20.79 24.40
C TYR A 710 -11.16 -21.79 24.12
N ILE A 711 -10.51 -22.30 25.17
CA ILE A 711 -9.60 -23.45 25.04
C ILE A 711 -10.44 -24.71 24.86
N ASP A 712 -10.29 -25.37 23.72
CA ASP A 712 -11.01 -26.59 23.35
C ASP A 712 -10.15 -27.82 23.70
N PHE A 713 -10.53 -28.50 24.79
CA PHE A 713 -9.90 -29.73 25.25
C PHE A 713 -10.40 -30.97 24.48
N GLY A 714 -11.31 -30.81 23.52
CA GLY A 714 -11.88 -31.92 22.75
C GLY A 714 -12.69 -32.89 23.64
N THR A 715 -12.88 -34.12 23.15
CA THR A 715 -13.69 -35.14 23.85
C THR A 715 -12.89 -35.99 24.84
N ASN A 716 -11.56 -35.88 24.85
CA ASN A 716 -10.67 -36.64 25.72
C ASN A 716 -9.86 -35.69 26.57
N SER A 717 -9.82 -35.92 27.88
CA SER A 717 -9.02 -35.08 28.77
C SER A 717 -7.53 -35.25 28.48
N PRO A 718 -6.75 -34.15 28.41
CA PRO A 718 -5.30 -34.25 28.36
C PRO A 718 -4.77 -34.83 29.68
N THR A 719 -3.57 -35.39 29.62
CA THR A 719 -2.88 -35.95 30.79
C THR A 719 -1.77 -35.04 31.31
N GLN A 720 -1.22 -34.16 30.47
CA GLN A 720 -0.11 -33.28 30.81
C GLN A 720 -0.35 -31.85 30.32
N LEU A 721 0.30 -30.92 31.01
CA LEU A 721 0.53 -29.55 30.59
C LEU A 721 2.04 -29.40 30.35
N HIS A 722 2.42 -28.77 29.25
CA HIS A 722 3.78 -28.37 28.93
C HIS A 722 3.83 -26.87 28.74
N LEU A 723 4.86 -26.22 29.28
CA LEU A 723 5.03 -24.78 29.18
C LEU A 723 6.49 -24.38 29.09
N GLN A 724 6.77 -23.27 28.42
CA GLN A 724 8.11 -22.73 28.25
C GLN A 724 8.25 -21.43 29.05
N ALA A 725 9.26 -21.37 29.91
CA ALA A 725 9.51 -20.22 30.78
C ALA A 725 11.01 -20.01 31.02
N ALA A 726 11.39 -18.79 31.41
CA ALA A 726 12.76 -18.40 31.76
C ALA A 726 12.79 -17.65 33.09
N SER A 727 13.73 -17.97 33.98
CA SER A 727 13.84 -17.33 35.29
C SER A 727 15.30 -17.13 35.67
N ASP A 728 15.63 -15.94 36.16
CA ASP A 728 16.91 -15.65 36.82
C ASP A 728 16.80 -15.68 38.36
N THR A 729 15.58 -15.87 38.89
CA THR A 729 15.31 -15.95 40.34
C THR A 729 15.07 -17.41 40.75
N SER A 730 14.49 -17.65 41.93
CA SER A 730 14.07 -19.00 42.32
C SER A 730 12.88 -19.53 41.50
N GLY A 731 12.23 -18.68 40.70
CA GLY A 731 11.00 -19.03 40.00
C GLY A 731 9.75 -18.96 40.89
N GLY A 732 8.74 -19.77 40.57
CA GLY A 732 7.43 -19.78 41.22
C GLY A 732 6.54 -20.89 40.68
N GLU A 733 5.22 -20.72 40.72
CA GLU A 733 4.26 -21.71 40.24
C GLU A 733 3.28 -21.11 39.24
N VAL A 734 2.85 -21.91 38.26
CA VAL A 734 1.69 -21.64 37.40
C VAL A 734 0.56 -22.55 37.87
N GLU A 735 -0.48 -22.00 38.50
CA GLU A 735 -1.70 -22.74 38.84
C GLU A 735 -2.75 -22.56 37.74
N VAL A 736 -3.20 -23.66 37.14
CA VAL A 736 -4.15 -23.65 36.03
C VAL A 736 -5.55 -23.94 36.54
N ARG A 737 -6.48 -23.01 36.32
CA ARG A 737 -7.90 -23.13 36.70
C ARG A 737 -8.81 -23.04 35.50
N ILE A 738 -9.99 -23.65 35.58
CA ILE A 738 -11.04 -23.54 34.56
C ILE A 738 -12.26 -22.77 35.07
N ASP A 739 -12.91 -22.05 34.16
CA ASP A 739 -14.22 -21.39 34.31
C ASP A 739 -14.33 -20.36 35.46
N GLY A 740 -13.19 -19.94 35.99
CA GLY A 740 -13.09 -18.81 36.92
C GLY A 740 -11.77 -18.77 37.69
N MET A 741 -11.40 -17.60 38.21
CA MET A 741 -10.21 -17.43 39.07
C MET A 741 -10.28 -18.25 40.37
N ASN A 742 -11.48 -18.58 40.84
CA ASN A 742 -11.71 -19.48 41.98
C ASN A 742 -12.27 -20.85 41.53
N GLY A 743 -12.29 -21.12 40.22
CA GLY A 743 -12.79 -22.36 39.65
C GLY A 743 -11.87 -23.57 39.90
N PRO A 744 -12.25 -24.77 39.44
CA PRO A 744 -11.47 -25.98 39.64
C PRO A 744 -10.02 -25.85 39.17
N VAL A 745 -9.06 -26.29 39.99
CA VAL A 745 -7.65 -26.41 39.57
C VAL A 745 -7.49 -27.70 38.77
N ILE A 746 -6.92 -27.59 37.57
CA ILE A 746 -6.68 -28.73 36.68
C ILE A 746 -5.21 -29.14 36.60
N ALA A 747 -4.28 -28.20 36.80
CA ALA A 747 -2.83 -28.47 36.82
C ALA A 747 -2.09 -27.43 37.68
N THR A 748 -0.90 -27.77 38.17
CA THR A 748 0.01 -26.82 38.84
C THR A 748 1.45 -27.16 38.45
N ALA A 749 2.14 -26.22 37.81
CA ALA A 749 3.50 -26.40 37.31
C ALA A 749 4.50 -25.55 38.09
N ALA A 750 5.57 -26.17 38.58
CA ALA A 750 6.66 -25.47 39.24
C ALA A 750 7.69 -24.99 38.20
N ILE A 751 8.01 -23.70 38.25
CA ILE A 751 9.02 -23.06 37.41
C ILE A 751 10.24 -22.77 38.27
N THR A 752 11.41 -23.18 37.82
CA THR A 752 12.67 -23.01 38.56
C THR A 752 13.63 -22.12 37.79
N ASN A 753 14.73 -21.73 38.44
CA ASN A 753 15.80 -20.94 37.84
C ASN A 753 16.32 -21.61 36.55
N THR A 754 16.35 -20.87 35.45
CA THR A 754 16.87 -21.33 34.17
C THR A 754 18.23 -20.73 33.82
N GLY A 755 18.77 -19.83 34.64
CA GLY A 755 20.07 -19.18 34.44
C GLY A 755 20.01 -17.87 33.65
N GLY A 756 18.83 -17.27 33.52
CA GLY A 756 18.65 -15.94 32.95
C GLY A 756 17.24 -15.69 32.41
N TRP A 757 16.85 -14.41 32.31
CA TRP A 757 15.51 -13.97 31.88
C TRP A 757 15.12 -14.32 30.44
N GLN A 758 16.07 -14.73 29.61
CA GLN A 758 15.85 -15.12 28.21
C GLN A 758 16.31 -16.56 27.93
N ASN A 759 16.69 -17.32 28.96
CA ASN A 759 17.05 -18.73 28.80
C ASN A 759 15.82 -19.62 28.98
N PHE A 760 15.02 -19.75 27.94
CA PHE A 760 13.74 -20.45 27.97
C PHE A 760 13.90 -21.97 28.02
N GLN A 761 13.30 -22.59 29.05
CA GLN A 761 13.28 -24.04 29.25
C GLN A 761 11.86 -24.59 29.30
N LEU A 762 11.72 -25.88 29.00
CA LEU A 762 10.45 -26.59 29.05
C LEU A 762 10.19 -27.13 30.47
N PHE A 763 9.00 -26.86 30.99
CA PHE A 763 8.46 -27.41 32.22
C PHE A 763 7.17 -28.18 31.93
N SER A 764 6.84 -29.14 32.79
CA SER A 764 5.65 -29.97 32.63
C SER A 764 4.93 -30.18 33.96
N ALA A 765 3.62 -30.41 33.91
CA ALA A 765 2.80 -30.80 35.05
C ALA A 765 1.71 -31.79 34.64
N ASP A 766 1.26 -32.61 35.58
CA ASP A 766 0.13 -33.51 35.36
C ASP A 766 -1.19 -32.73 35.40
N VAL A 767 -2.11 -33.10 34.50
CA VAL A 767 -3.51 -32.66 34.57
C VAL A 767 -4.24 -33.60 35.55
N THR A 768 -4.48 -33.14 36.76
CA THR A 768 -4.98 -33.97 37.88
C THR A 768 -6.50 -34.03 37.97
N THR A 769 -7.19 -33.06 37.36
CA THR A 769 -8.65 -33.00 37.30
C THR A 769 -9.08 -33.17 35.84
N PRO A 770 -9.89 -34.18 35.48
CA PRO A 770 -10.34 -34.38 34.10
C PRO A 770 -11.06 -33.13 33.56
N VAL A 771 -10.73 -32.75 32.34
CA VAL A 771 -11.28 -31.58 31.64
C VAL A 771 -11.54 -31.91 30.18
N THR A 772 -12.73 -31.62 29.67
CA THR A 772 -13.13 -31.92 28.28
C THR A 772 -14.08 -30.86 27.77
N GLY A 773 -14.09 -30.60 26.47
CA GLY A 773 -14.90 -29.56 25.87
C GLY A 773 -14.23 -28.20 25.99
N LYS A 774 -15.03 -27.14 25.85
CA LYS A 774 -14.54 -25.77 25.77
C LYS A 774 -14.59 -25.12 27.15
N HIS A 775 -13.49 -24.50 27.57
CA HIS A 775 -13.38 -23.87 28.88
C HIS A 775 -12.68 -22.51 28.79
N ILE A 776 -12.89 -21.70 29.83
CA ILE A 776 -12.04 -20.54 30.12
C ILE A 776 -10.88 -21.02 30.98
N VAL A 777 -9.63 -20.84 30.54
CA VAL A 777 -8.44 -21.25 31.28
C VAL A 777 -7.76 -20.04 31.93
N PHE A 778 -7.55 -20.10 33.23
CA PHE A 778 -6.78 -19.12 34.00
C PHE A 778 -5.43 -19.71 34.40
N LEU A 779 -4.35 -19.01 34.07
CA LEU A 779 -2.99 -19.25 34.58
C LEU A 779 -2.73 -18.23 35.71
N LEU A 780 -2.72 -18.69 36.95
CA LEU A 780 -2.39 -17.87 38.12
C LEU A 780 -0.91 -18.04 38.43
N PHE A 781 -0.16 -16.95 38.39
CA PHE A 781 1.28 -16.97 38.62
C PHE A 781 1.55 -16.67 40.11
N LYS A 782 2.04 -17.66 40.84
CA LYS A 782 2.21 -17.61 42.31
C LYS A 782 3.66 -17.59 42.73
N GLY A 783 3.94 -16.78 43.76
CA GLY A 783 5.22 -16.72 44.45
C GLY A 783 5.35 -15.43 45.26
N ASN A 784 6.53 -15.21 45.84
CA ASN A 784 6.77 -14.14 46.81
C ASN A 784 7.63 -12.98 46.27
N ASP A 785 8.07 -13.03 45.01
CA ASP A 785 8.96 -12.05 44.36
C ASP A 785 8.73 -12.03 42.83
N TRP A 786 9.66 -11.47 42.05
CA TRP A 786 9.74 -11.63 40.60
C TRP A 786 9.92 -13.10 40.21
N LEU A 787 9.01 -13.62 39.38
CA LEU A 787 8.87 -15.05 39.15
C LEU A 787 9.69 -15.55 37.94
N TYR A 788 9.20 -15.29 36.73
CA TYR A 788 9.74 -15.80 35.47
C TYR A 788 9.12 -15.05 34.30
N ASN A 789 9.76 -15.11 33.14
CA ASN A 789 9.17 -14.82 31.85
C ASN A 789 8.48 -16.09 31.32
N PHE A 790 7.29 -15.96 30.76
CA PHE A 790 6.46 -17.07 30.29
C PHE A 790 6.15 -16.91 28.81
N ASP A 791 6.56 -17.89 28.00
CA ASP A 791 6.52 -17.77 26.54
C ASP A 791 5.32 -18.48 25.95
N LYS A 792 5.20 -19.80 26.10
CA LYS A 792 4.16 -20.59 25.43
C LYS A 792 3.83 -21.88 26.15
N PHE A 793 2.68 -22.48 25.87
CA PHE A 793 2.22 -23.71 26.51
C PHE A 793 1.34 -24.56 25.60
N THR A 794 1.14 -25.82 26.00
CA THR A 794 0.25 -26.77 25.34
C THR A 794 -0.21 -27.83 26.35
N PHE A 795 -1.41 -28.38 26.16
CA PHE A 795 -1.87 -29.60 26.83
C PHE A 795 -1.70 -30.86 25.96
N GLY A 796 -1.07 -30.70 24.78
CA GLY A 796 -0.77 -31.75 23.81
C GLY A 796 0.67 -32.26 23.90
N ASP A 797 1.27 -32.62 22.76
CA ASP A 797 2.67 -33.05 22.69
C ASP A 797 3.61 -31.84 22.78
N ALA A 798 4.63 -31.91 23.66
CA ALA A 798 5.55 -30.79 23.86
C ALA A 798 6.30 -30.33 22.58
N SER A 799 6.46 -31.20 21.58
CA SER A 799 7.16 -30.87 20.33
C SER A 799 6.49 -29.76 19.51
N VAL A 800 5.18 -29.53 19.69
CA VAL A 800 4.45 -28.46 19.00
C VAL A 800 4.95 -27.07 19.37
N LEU A 801 5.56 -26.92 20.56
CA LEU A 801 6.17 -25.66 20.99
C LEU A 801 7.44 -25.34 20.18
N SER A 802 8.12 -26.36 19.65
CA SER A 802 9.37 -26.18 18.89
C SER A 802 9.22 -26.23 17.36
N ALA A 803 7.99 -26.41 16.85
CA ALA A 803 7.74 -26.53 15.41
C ALA A 803 7.82 -25.17 14.71
N PRO A 804 8.58 -25.03 13.59
CA PRO A 804 8.59 -23.80 12.81
C PRO A 804 7.20 -23.53 12.22
N THR A 805 6.77 -22.27 12.26
CA THR A 805 5.53 -21.84 11.62
C THR A 805 5.73 -21.91 10.10
N PRO A 806 4.92 -22.68 9.35
CA PRO A 806 5.08 -22.74 7.90
C PRO A 806 4.77 -21.37 7.27
N PRO A 807 5.48 -20.98 6.20
CA PRO A 807 5.21 -19.75 5.46
C PRO A 807 3.74 -19.66 5.05
N ARG A 808 3.24 -18.43 4.93
CA ARG A 808 1.95 -18.18 4.29
C ARG A 808 2.13 -18.28 2.77
N GLU A 809 2.19 -19.51 2.28
CA GLU A 809 2.25 -19.80 0.85
C GLU A 809 1.00 -19.24 0.14
N PRO A 810 1.13 -18.72 -1.09
CA PRO A 810 -0.02 -18.47 -1.96
C PRO A 810 -0.89 -19.72 -2.02
N VAL A 811 -2.21 -19.54 -1.90
CA VAL A 811 -3.15 -20.66 -1.95
C VAL A 811 -3.33 -21.06 -3.41
N ASN A 812 -3.25 -22.36 -3.71
CA ASN A 812 -3.62 -22.85 -5.04
C ASN A 812 -5.09 -22.55 -5.30
N ASP A 813 -5.36 -21.60 -6.18
CA ASP A 813 -6.70 -21.20 -6.61
C ASP A 813 -7.12 -21.85 -7.93
N GLY A 814 -6.20 -22.56 -8.60
CA GLY A 814 -6.40 -23.20 -9.91
C GLY A 814 -6.52 -22.21 -11.07
N ILE A 815 -6.20 -20.93 -10.86
CA ILE A 815 -6.26 -19.88 -11.88
C ILE A 815 -4.85 -19.65 -12.41
N PRO A 816 -4.58 -19.85 -13.72
CA PRO A 816 -3.27 -19.55 -14.27
C PRO A 816 -2.92 -18.05 -14.14
N PRO A 817 -1.63 -17.70 -14.02
CA PRO A 817 -1.21 -16.30 -13.94
C PRO A 817 -1.62 -15.51 -15.18
N SER A 818 -1.72 -14.19 -15.02
CA SER A 818 -1.91 -13.24 -16.11
C SER A 818 -0.78 -13.33 -17.14
N GLU A 819 -1.06 -12.86 -18.36
CA GLU A 819 -0.07 -12.80 -19.43
C GLU A 819 1.01 -11.75 -19.14
N VAL A 820 2.17 -11.91 -19.76
CA VAL A 820 3.17 -10.83 -19.78
C VAL A 820 2.71 -9.66 -20.65
N GLU A 821 3.23 -8.47 -20.35
CA GLU A 821 2.87 -7.22 -21.03
C GLU A 821 4.07 -6.57 -21.73
N ASN A 822 3.81 -5.54 -22.53
CA ASN A 822 4.82 -4.67 -23.15
C ASN A 822 5.99 -5.41 -23.83
N VAL A 823 5.69 -6.52 -24.51
CA VAL A 823 6.75 -7.36 -25.10
C VAL A 823 7.45 -6.65 -26.25
N GLN A 824 8.78 -6.55 -26.11
CA GLN A 824 9.69 -6.02 -27.12
C GLN A 824 10.50 -7.16 -27.71
N VAL A 825 10.55 -7.22 -29.03
CA VAL A 825 11.32 -8.23 -29.77
C VAL A 825 12.47 -7.57 -30.51
N LYS A 826 13.70 -7.98 -30.21
CA LYS A 826 14.90 -7.56 -30.94
C LYS A 826 15.45 -8.77 -31.71
N ARG A 827 15.50 -8.67 -33.04
CA ARG A 827 16.03 -9.70 -33.94
C ARG A 827 17.34 -9.24 -34.54
N ASP A 828 18.33 -10.12 -34.55
CA ASP A 828 19.61 -9.90 -35.22
C ASP A 828 20.06 -11.16 -35.98
N ASP A 829 21.23 -11.11 -36.62
CA ASP A 829 21.78 -12.23 -37.40
C ASP A 829 22.05 -13.48 -36.54
N GLU A 830 22.23 -13.29 -35.23
CA GLU A 830 22.59 -14.34 -34.28
C GLU A 830 21.36 -14.97 -33.61
N GLY A 831 20.23 -14.25 -33.49
CA GLY A 831 19.04 -14.76 -32.85
C GLY A 831 17.99 -13.71 -32.45
N ILE A 832 17.31 -13.97 -31.34
CA ILE A 832 16.23 -13.15 -30.79
C ILE A 832 16.54 -12.79 -29.34
N SER A 833 16.45 -11.51 -29.00
CA SER A 833 16.36 -11.02 -27.63
C SER A 833 14.95 -10.53 -27.34
N LEU A 834 14.42 -10.90 -26.17
CA LEU A 834 13.09 -10.53 -25.69
C LEU A 834 13.20 -9.73 -24.41
N ASN A 835 12.28 -8.78 -24.26
CA ASN A 835 12.05 -7.99 -23.06
C ASN A 835 10.54 -7.88 -22.84
N TRP A 836 10.03 -8.03 -21.63
CA TRP A 836 8.59 -7.97 -21.32
C TRP A 836 8.34 -7.53 -19.89
N ASP A 837 7.11 -7.17 -19.52
CA ASP A 837 6.72 -6.89 -18.13
C ASP A 837 5.86 -8.03 -17.53
N GLY A 838 5.90 -8.22 -16.21
CA GLY A 838 5.17 -9.29 -15.52
C GLY A 838 5.76 -10.71 -15.70
N PRO A 839 4.98 -11.76 -15.33
CA PRO A 839 3.64 -11.71 -14.73
C PRO A 839 3.65 -11.08 -13.34
N TYR A 840 2.58 -10.36 -13.01
CA TYR A 840 2.46 -9.68 -11.71
C TYR A 840 1.81 -10.55 -10.64
N ASP A 841 1.10 -11.62 -10.99
CA ASP A 841 0.46 -12.53 -10.05
C ASP A 841 1.47 -13.13 -9.06
N MET A 842 1.09 -13.16 -7.79
CA MET A 842 1.97 -13.58 -6.69
C MET A 842 2.37 -15.05 -6.75
N ASP A 843 1.55 -15.88 -7.40
CA ASP A 843 1.75 -17.32 -7.55
C ASP A 843 2.47 -17.71 -8.86
N GLY A 844 2.75 -16.73 -9.73
CA GLY A 844 3.56 -16.92 -10.92
C GLY A 844 4.96 -17.46 -10.58
N ASP A 845 5.35 -18.56 -11.21
CA ASP A 845 6.66 -19.20 -11.01
C ASP A 845 7.65 -18.81 -12.12
N LYS A 846 7.18 -18.88 -13.38
CA LYS A 846 8.04 -18.73 -14.56
C LYS A 846 7.30 -18.29 -15.81
N VAL A 847 8.07 -17.77 -16.75
CA VAL A 847 7.69 -17.47 -18.12
C VAL A 847 8.28 -18.53 -19.04
N GLN A 848 7.44 -19.17 -19.85
CA GLN A 848 7.82 -20.17 -20.84
C GLN A 848 7.72 -19.60 -22.25
N ILE A 849 8.81 -19.66 -23.01
CA ILE A 849 8.95 -19.07 -24.34
C ILE A 849 9.18 -20.18 -25.36
N SER A 850 8.36 -20.23 -26.41
CA SER A 850 8.44 -21.22 -27.48
C SER A 850 8.49 -20.56 -28.85
N LEU A 851 9.36 -21.05 -29.73
CA LEU A 851 9.53 -20.55 -31.10
C LEU A 851 8.91 -21.51 -32.11
N TYR A 852 8.25 -20.97 -33.14
CA TYR A 852 7.63 -21.75 -34.21
C TYR A 852 8.07 -21.27 -35.59
N LYS A 853 8.16 -22.21 -36.53
CA LYS A 853 8.38 -21.97 -37.95
C LYS A 853 7.37 -22.79 -38.75
N LYS A 854 6.61 -22.15 -39.63
CA LYS A 854 5.52 -22.81 -40.39
C LYS A 854 4.58 -23.66 -39.51
N GLY A 855 4.24 -23.17 -38.32
CA GLY A 855 3.35 -23.84 -37.36
C GLY A 855 3.96 -25.01 -36.58
N ARG A 856 5.25 -25.34 -36.75
CA ARG A 856 5.95 -26.36 -35.96
C ARG A 856 6.93 -25.71 -35.00
N GLN A 857 6.96 -26.19 -33.76
CA GLN A 857 7.92 -25.72 -32.77
C GLN A 857 9.34 -26.01 -33.23
N VAL A 858 10.24 -25.05 -33.05
CA VAL A 858 11.67 -25.18 -33.36
C VAL A 858 12.48 -24.92 -32.08
N GLY A 859 13.39 -25.84 -31.76
CA GLY A 859 14.12 -25.82 -30.50
C GLY A 859 13.26 -26.22 -29.27
N SER A 860 13.90 -26.25 -28.11
CA SER A 860 13.23 -26.45 -26.82
C SER A 860 12.61 -25.14 -26.33
N ALA A 861 11.55 -25.23 -25.51
CA ALA A 861 11.04 -24.06 -24.81
C ALA A 861 12.10 -23.54 -23.82
N VAL A 862 12.21 -22.21 -23.72
CA VAL A 862 13.04 -21.54 -22.71
C VAL A 862 12.17 -21.19 -21.52
N GLU A 863 12.61 -21.55 -20.33
CA GLU A 863 11.94 -21.20 -19.08
C GLU A 863 12.75 -20.16 -18.33
N VAL A 864 12.08 -19.08 -17.92
CA VAL A 864 12.68 -17.93 -17.25
C VAL A 864 11.93 -17.69 -15.95
N LYS A 865 12.63 -17.64 -14.81
CA LYS A 865 11.99 -17.42 -13.49
C LYS A 865 11.26 -16.08 -13.44
N ARG A 866 10.14 -16.01 -12.71
CA ARG A 866 9.46 -14.73 -12.41
C ARG A 866 10.45 -13.73 -11.81
N GLY A 867 10.34 -12.46 -12.21
CA GLY A 867 11.27 -11.39 -11.88
C GLY A 867 12.47 -11.27 -12.84
N VAL A 868 12.83 -12.33 -13.59
CA VAL A 868 13.76 -12.22 -14.72
C VAL A 868 12.93 -11.98 -15.99
N GLN A 869 13.10 -10.81 -16.57
CA GLN A 869 12.17 -10.32 -17.60
C GLN A 869 12.82 -10.06 -18.95
N THR A 870 13.87 -10.83 -19.22
CA THR A 870 14.62 -10.82 -20.47
C THR A 870 15.00 -12.24 -20.86
N ALA A 871 15.07 -12.53 -22.16
CA ALA A 871 15.58 -13.79 -22.66
C ALA A 871 16.35 -13.59 -23.96
N ARG A 872 17.44 -14.34 -24.15
CA ARG A 872 18.20 -14.43 -25.41
C ARG A 872 18.10 -15.86 -25.94
N MET A 873 17.77 -15.99 -27.22
CA MET A 873 17.69 -17.26 -27.95
C MET A 873 18.54 -17.15 -29.21
N ASP A 874 19.66 -17.86 -29.24
CA ASP A 874 20.63 -17.82 -30.34
C ASP A 874 20.43 -18.96 -31.36
N GLY A 875 21.00 -18.77 -32.54
CA GLY A 875 21.09 -19.74 -33.63
C GLY A 875 20.06 -19.54 -34.75
N ALA A 876 20.34 -20.18 -35.89
CA ALA A 876 19.56 -20.03 -37.12
C ALA A 876 18.07 -20.40 -36.97
N ALA A 877 17.74 -21.33 -36.06
CA ALA A 877 16.35 -21.69 -35.77
C ALA A 877 15.59 -20.53 -35.10
N ALA A 878 16.26 -19.79 -34.20
CA ALA A 878 15.68 -18.63 -33.55
C ALA A 878 15.57 -17.46 -34.52
N ALA A 879 16.66 -17.12 -35.22
CA ALA A 879 16.71 -16.03 -36.20
C ALA A 879 15.63 -16.17 -37.30
N GLN A 880 15.32 -17.41 -37.72
CA GLN A 880 14.36 -17.70 -38.79
C GLN A 880 12.98 -18.17 -38.30
N SER A 881 12.65 -17.98 -37.02
CA SER A 881 11.32 -18.30 -36.49
C SER A 881 10.27 -17.30 -37.00
N ASP A 882 9.07 -17.79 -37.32
CA ASP A 882 7.96 -16.97 -37.83
C ASP A 882 7.04 -16.51 -36.69
N THR A 883 6.96 -17.27 -35.59
CA THR A 883 6.11 -16.96 -34.45
C THR A 883 6.82 -17.20 -33.11
N ILE A 884 6.58 -16.32 -32.13
CA ILE A 884 6.99 -16.45 -30.74
C ILE A 884 5.72 -16.63 -29.89
N VAL A 885 5.72 -17.62 -29.00
CA VAL A 885 4.65 -17.81 -28.01
C VAL A 885 5.25 -17.68 -26.62
N ILE A 886 4.67 -16.82 -25.79
CA ILE A 886 5.10 -16.60 -24.41
C ILE A 886 3.91 -16.93 -23.49
N ARG A 887 4.14 -17.79 -22.51
CA ARG A 887 3.17 -18.20 -21.49
C ARG A 887 3.72 -17.94 -20.11
N THR A 888 2.84 -17.70 -19.15
CA THR A 888 3.17 -17.62 -17.74
C THR A 888 2.67 -18.89 -17.05
N VAL A 889 3.38 -19.37 -16.04
CA VAL A 889 3.11 -20.64 -15.37
C VAL A 889 3.21 -20.43 -13.87
N ASP A 890 2.22 -20.90 -13.11
CA ASP A 890 2.24 -20.87 -11.64
C ASP A 890 3.13 -21.98 -11.06
N ARG A 891 3.29 -21.96 -9.73
CA ARG A 891 4.08 -22.97 -8.99
C ARG A 891 3.48 -24.38 -9.01
N TRP A 892 2.20 -24.53 -9.37
CA TRP A 892 1.50 -25.80 -9.49
C TRP A 892 1.44 -26.34 -10.93
N GLY A 893 1.97 -25.59 -11.89
CA GLY A 893 2.06 -25.94 -13.31
C GLY A 893 0.88 -25.49 -14.17
N ALA A 894 -0.07 -24.70 -13.67
CA ALA A 894 -1.12 -24.12 -14.51
C ALA A 894 -0.51 -23.02 -15.38
N ALA A 895 -0.80 -23.05 -16.68
CA ALA A 895 -0.21 -22.15 -17.67
C ALA A 895 -1.28 -21.24 -18.29
N SER A 896 -0.91 -19.99 -18.52
CA SER A 896 -1.73 -19.02 -19.23
C SER A 896 -2.02 -19.47 -20.68
N ASN A 897 -2.94 -18.78 -21.35
CA ASN A 897 -3.28 -19.05 -22.75
C ASN A 897 -2.05 -18.83 -23.66
N GLY A 898 -1.28 -17.79 -23.33
CA GLY A 898 -0.07 -17.34 -23.98
C GLY A 898 -0.33 -16.26 -25.01
N ILE A 899 0.55 -15.28 -25.05
CA ILE A 899 0.59 -14.28 -26.11
C ILE A 899 1.35 -14.81 -27.33
N ARG A 900 0.86 -14.47 -28.52
CA ARG A 900 1.41 -14.92 -29.79
C ARG A 900 1.89 -13.72 -30.62
N ILE A 901 3.19 -13.68 -30.88
CA ILE A 901 3.84 -12.59 -31.63
C ILE A 901 4.28 -13.14 -32.98
N GLU A 902 3.62 -12.67 -34.04
CA GLU A 902 3.95 -13.03 -35.42
C GLU A 902 5.03 -12.09 -35.96
N ALA A 903 6.08 -12.65 -36.58
CA ALA A 903 7.17 -11.86 -37.17
C ALA A 903 6.68 -10.87 -38.25
N ALA A 904 5.54 -11.17 -38.89
CA ALA A 904 4.89 -10.28 -39.85
C ALA A 904 4.34 -8.97 -39.22
N ASN A 905 4.12 -8.95 -37.90
CA ASN A 905 3.64 -7.77 -37.18
C ASN A 905 4.80 -6.92 -36.59
N LEU A 906 6.04 -7.40 -36.70
CA LEU A 906 7.24 -6.68 -36.27
C LEU A 906 7.73 -5.73 -37.38
N PRO A 907 8.50 -4.68 -37.07
CA PRO A 907 9.10 -3.83 -38.09
C PRO A 907 9.94 -4.66 -39.07
N SER A 908 9.85 -4.32 -40.35
CA SER A 908 10.57 -5.00 -41.42
C SER A 908 11.18 -4.02 -42.42
N PHE A 909 12.09 -4.53 -43.25
CA PHE A 909 12.71 -3.74 -44.30
C PHE A 909 12.91 -4.55 -45.58
N ALA A 910 13.08 -3.81 -46.67
CA ALA A 910 13.52 -4.33 -47.95
C ALA A 910 14.76 -3.56 -48.41
N PHE A 911 15.83 -4.28 -48.73
CA PHE A 911 17.00 -3.72 -49.39
C PHE A 911 17.10 -4.39 -50.77
N THR A 912 16.88 -3.61 -51.82
CA THR A 912 16.66 -4.10 -53.18
C THR A 912 17.53 -3.36 -54.21
N VAL A 913 17.70 -3.97 -55.38
CA VAL A 913 18.39 -3.43 -56.57
C VAL A 913 17.54 -3.73 -57.81
N ASP A 914 17.96 -3.25 -58.99
CA ASP A 914 17.27 -3.41 -60.27
C ASP A 914 15.87 -2.78 -60.30
N GLY A 915 15.73 -1.54 -59.80
CA GLY A 915 14.44 -0.84 -59.79
C GLY A 915 13.43 -1.43 -58.80
N ASN A 916 13.93 -1.96 -57.68
CA ASN A 916 13.19 -2.60 -56.58
C ASN A 916 12.73 -4.05 -56.83
N GLU A 917 13.24 -4.73 -57.85
CA GLU A 917 12.81 -6.10 -58.19
C GLU A 917 13.63 -7.19 -57.46
N THR A 918 14.94 -6.97 -57.25
CA THR A 918 15.85 -7.98 -56.72
C THR A 918 16.25 -7.67 -55.29
N LYS A 919 16.01 -8.58 -54.32
CA LYS A 919 16.50 -8.42 -52.94
C LYS A 919 18.01 -8.64 -52.85
N VAL A 920 18.71 -7.76 -52.15
CA VAL A 920 20.15 -7.90 -51.88
C VAL A 920 20.37 -9.05 -50.90
N GLN A 921 21.28 -9.95 -51.26
CA GLN A 921 21.60 -11.16 -50.51
C GLN A 921 23.06 -11.16 -50.08
N ASN A 922 23.32 -11.75 -48.91
CA ASN A 922 24.66 -11.89 -48.39
C ASN A 922 25.53 -12.78 -49.30
N GLY A 923 26.73 -12.34 -49.62
CA GLY A 923 27.70 -12.98 -50.51
C GLY A 923 27.45 -12.80 -52.02
N SER A 924 26.40 -12.09 -52.42
CA SER A 924 26.06 -11.90 -53.84
C SER A 924 26.82 -10.72 -54.47
N ALA A 925 27.00 -10.78 -55.78
CA ALA A 925 27.57 -9.69 -56.58
C ALA A 925 26.47 -9.00 -57.40
N TYR A 926 26.55 -7.68 -57.47
CA TYR A 926 25.59 -6.82 -58.18
C TYR A 926 26.33 -5.87 -59.11
N GLN A 927 25.69 -5.51 -60.22
CA GLN A 927 26.24 -4.56 -61.17
C GLN A 927 25.95 -3.13 -60.69
N ASP A 928 26.88 -2.21 -60.89
CA ASP A 928 26.83 -0.83 -60.37
C ASP A 928 25.95 0.12 -61.22
N VAL A 929 24.86 -0.40 -61.80
CA VAL A 929 24.03 0.31 -62.78
C VAL A 929 22.93 1.14 -62.14
N GLN A 930 22.10 0.50 -61.32
CA GLN A 930 20.92 1.11 -60.70
C GLN A 930 21.19 1.39 -59.22
N PRO A 931 20.61 2.47 -58.66
CA PRO A 931 20.62 2.67 -57.22
C PRO A 931 19.99 1.48 -56.50
N PHE A 932 20.54 1.22 -55.33
CA PHE A 932 19.97 0.31 -54.36
C PHE A 932 18.93 1.07 -53.55
N THR A 933 17.86 0.41 -53.16
CA THR A 933 16.78 1.05 -52.41
C THR A 933 16.61 0.37 -51.07
N PHE A 934 16.71 1.15 -50.00
CA PHE A 934 16.35 0.75 -48.65
C PHE A 934 14.95 1.28 -48.32
N ARG A 935 14.02 0.38 -48.01
CA ARG A 935 12.64 0.68 -47.61
C ARG A 935 12.32 0.05 -46.28
N VAL A 936 11.47 0.70 -45.50
CA VAL A 936 10.95 0.17 -44.24
C VAL A 936 9.45 -0.02 -44.29
N ALA A 937 8.94 -0.98 -43.52
CA ALA A 937 7.52 -1.17 -43.29
C ALA A 937 7.26 -1.32 -41.80
N ALA A 938 6.36 -0.48 -41.29
CA ALA A 938 6.08 -0.38 -39.87
C ALA A 938 5.01 -1.37 -39.36
N ASN A 939 4.34 -2.09 -40.28
CA ASN A 939 3.41 -3.19 -40.02
C ASN A 939 2.36 -2.91 -38.90
N GLY A 940 1.87 -1.67 -38.82
CA GLY A 940 0.88 -1.23 -37.83
C GLY A 940 1.43 -0.39 -36.68
N HIS A 941 2.73 -0.06 -36.67
CA HIS A 941 3.39 0.77 -35.67
C HIS A 941 4.07 1.99 -36.30
N VAL A 942 4.69 2.85 -35.49
CA VAL A 942 5.46 4.01 -35.97
C VAL A 942 6.94 3.67 -35.88
N ILE A 943 7.71 3.91 -36.94
CA ILE A 943 9.16 3.70 -36.95
C ILE A 943 9.85 4.85 -36.20
N LYS A 944 10.73 4.49 -35.26
CA LYS A 944 11.58 5.41 -34.48
C LYS A 944 12.96 5.56 -35.11
N ILE A 945 13.56 4.45 -35.55
CA ILE A 945 14.91 4.41 -36.15
C ILE A 945 14.84 3.61 -37.45
N ALA A 946 15.42 4.14 -38.52
CA ALA A 946 15.61 3.42 -39.78
C ALA A 946 16.95 3.84 -40.40
N THR A 947 17.97 2.99 -40.25
CA THR A 947 19.33 3.30 -40.70
C THR A 947 19.94 2.15 -41.46
N ILE A 948 20.73 2.47 -42.47
CA ILE A 948 21.62 1.53 -43.16
C ILE A 948 23.03 2.11 -43.12
N SER A 949 23.99 1.35 -42.59
CA SER A 949 25.41 1.69 -42.59
C SER A 949 26.12 0.93 -43.69
N ILE A 950 26.88 1.59 -44.56
CA ILE A 950 27.70 0.97 -45.60
C ILE A 950 29.17 1.23 -45.29
N ASN A 951 29.95 0.18 -45.04
CA ASN A 951 31.38 0.28 -44.68
C ASN A 951 31.65 1.26 -43.51
N GLY A 952 30.69 1.41 -42.59
CA GLY A 952 30.76 2.32 -41.43
C GLY A 952 30.13 3.69 -41.65
N GLU A 953 29.79 4.09 -42.88
CA GLU A 953 29.07 5.33 -43.18
C GLU A 953 27.56 5.12 -42.98
N VAL A 954 26.94 5.90 -42.08
CA VAL A 954 25.52 5.75 -41.71
C VAL A 954 24.64 6.64 -42.57
N TYR A 955 23.62 6.03 -43.19
CA TYR A 955 22.54 6.72 -43.87
C TYR A 955 21.23 6.52 -43.11
N GLU A 956 20.59 7.64 -42.75
CA GLU A 956 19.30 7.64 -42.05
C GLU A 956 18.15 7.87 -43.04
N LEU A 957 17.11 7.05 -42.94
CA LEU A 957 15.86 7.23 -43.66
C LEU A 957 14.90 8.03 -42.77
N ASP A 958 14.33 9.12 -43.29
CA ASP A 958 13.21 9.80 -42.64
C ASP A 958 11.95 8.92 -42.77
N PRO A 959 11.44 8.34 -41.68
CA PRO A 959 10.27 7.47 -41.73
C PRO A 959 8.97 8.24 -42.05
N GLN A 960 8.99 9.57 -42.00
CA GLN A 960 7.87 10.44 -42.37
C GLN A 960 7.90 10.87 -43.85
N ALA A 961 8.94 10.49 -44.60
CA ALA A 961 9.01 10.74 -46.04
C ALA A 961 7.89 9.98 -46.79
N ALA A 962 7.32 10.61 -47.82
CA ALA A 962 6.14 10.12 -48.52
C ALA A 962 6.30 8.74 -49.19
N ASP A 963 7.54 8.35 -49.51
CA ASP A 963 7.89 7.09 -50.18
C ASP A 963 8.60 6.08 -49.26
N GLN A 964 8.95 6.48 -48.04
CA GLN A 964 9.68 5.70 -47.02
C GLN A 964 10.84 4.90 -47.62
N ALA A 965 11.59 5.54 -48.51
CA ALA A 965 12.67 4.93 -49.28
C ALA A 965 13.92 5.80 -49.27
N LEU A 966 15.08 5.15 -49.23
CA LEU A 966 16.38 5.77 -49.38
C LEU A 966 17.10 5.11 -50.55
N GLU A 967 17.53 5.90 -51.53
CA GLU A 967 18.34 5.42 -52.65
C GLU A 967 19.84 5.57 -52.32
N LEU A 968 20.58 4.48 -52.49
CA LEU A 968 22.03 4.41 -52.34
C LEU A 968 22.65 4.06 -53.70
N ASP A 969 23.39 5.00 -54.28
CA ASP A 969 24.01 4.83 -55.59
C ASP A 969 25.48 4.42 -55.46
N PHE A 970 25.78 3.18 -55.84
CA PHE A 970 27.14 2.62 -55.80
C PHE A 970 27.86 2.66 -57.15
N ALA A 971 27.32 3.36 -58.15
CA ALA A 971 27.97 3.51 -59.45
C ALA A 971 29.41 4.03 -59.29
N GLY A 972 30.39 3.32 -59.86
CA GLY A 972 31.82 3.62 -59.73
C GLY A 972 32.45 3.30 -58.37
N GLN A 973 31.68 2.77 -57.41
CA GLN A 973 32.13 2.38 -56.08
C GLN A 973 32.29 0.85 -55.98
N LEU A 974 33.19 0.30 -56.79
CA LEU A 974 33.37 -1.16 -56.93
C LEU A 974 33.96 -1.83 -55.67
N GLY A 975 33.88 -3.17 -55.64
CA GLY A 975 34.40 -4.02 -54.57
C GLY A 975 33.47 -4.19 -53.37
N SER A 976 33.98 -4.88 -52.35
CA SER A 976 33.19 -5.34 -51.20
C SER A 976 32.49 -4.21 -50.46
N LYS A 977 31.23 -4.47 -50.11
CA LYS A 977 30.38 -3.60 -49.28
C LYS A 977 29.86 -4.41 -48.11
N GLN A 978 30.02 -3.87 -46.91
CA GLN A 978 29.40 -4.36 -45.69
C GLN A 978 28.25 -3.42 -45.32
N ALA A 979 27.03 -3.94 -45.36
CA ALA A 979 25.84 -3.22 -44.91
C ALA A 979 25.39 -3.71 -43.53
N THR A 980 25.07 -2.78 -42.63
CA THR A 980 24.35 -3.06 -41.38
C THR A 980 23.07 -2.25 -41.36
N ILE A 981 21.93 -2.93 -41.37
CA ILE A 981 20.60 -2.33 -41.40
C ILE A 981 19.99 -2.45 -40.01
N ILE A 982 19.42 -1.37 -39.50
CA ILE A 982 18.71 -1.32 -38.21
C ILE A 982 17.37 -0.62 -38.43
N VAL A 983 16.29 -1.28 -38.03
CA VAL A 983 14.95 -0.69 -37.99
C VAL A 983 14.35 -0.93 -36.61
N GLU A 984 13.86 0.12 -35.96
CA GLU A 984 13.23 0.06 -34.65
C GLU A 984 11.91 0.85 -34.65
N ASP A 985 10.86 0.30 -34.03
CA ASP A 985 9.60 1.01 -33.82
C ASP A 985 9.56 1.77 -32.48
N ILE A 986 8.54 2.61 -32.29
CA ILE A 986 8.36 3.39 -31.05
C ILE A 986 8.11 2.53 -29.81
N ARG A 987 7.82 1.23 -29.96
CA ARG A 987 7.64 0.28 -28.84
C ARG A 987 8.93 -0.46 -28.50
N GLY A 988 10.02 -0.20 -29.23
CA GLY A 988 11.32 -0.83 -29.02
C GLY A 988 11.49 -2.18 -29.70
N ASN A 989 10.57 -2.59 -30.59
CA ASN A 989 10.81 -3.75 -31.44
C ASN A 989 11.87 -3.39 -32.47
N ARG A 990 12.89 -4.24 -32.62
CA ARG A 990 14.07 -3.95 -33.42
C ARG A 990 14.41 -5.11 -34.34
N ILE A 991 14.80 -4.81 -35.57
CA ILE A 991 15.48 -5.75 -36.46
C ILE A 991 16.83 -5.17 -36.86
N GLN A 992 17.87 -5.98 -36.74
CA GLN A 992 19.22 -5.71 -37.21
C GLN A 992 19.64 -6.80 -38.19
N GLN A 993 20.22 -6.45 -39.32
CA GLN A 993 20.76 -7.42 -40.26
C GLN A 993 22.06 -6.92 -40.87
N SER A 994 23.04 -7.82 -40.95
CA SER A 994 24.34 -7.56 -41.59
C SER A 994 24.43 -8.34 -42.90
N LEU A 995 24.85 -7.65 -43.97
CA LEU A 995 25.00 -8.21 -45.30
C LEU A 995 26.38 -7.82 -45.84
N GLN A 996 27.08 -8.76 -46.44
CA GLN A 996 28.24 -8.48 -47.29
C GLN A 996 27.83 -8.72 -48.74
N PHE A 997 28.16 -7.80 -49.65
CA PHE A 997 27.90 -7.96 -51.08
C PHE A 997 29.02 -7.30 -51.90
N GLU A 998 29.17 -7.73 -53.13
CA GLU A 998 30.17 -7.19 -54.06
C GLU A 998 29.50 -6.27 -55.08
N ILE A 999 30.11 -5.11 -55.32
CA ILE A 999 29.73 -4.22 -56.43
C ILE A 999 30.73 -4.42 -57.55
N THR A 1000 30.22 -4.81 -58.72
CA THR A 1000 31.00 -5.20 -59.89
C THR A 1000 30.58 -4.39 -61.10
N THR A 1001 31.44 -4.36 -62.11
CA THR A 1001 31.14 -3.73 -63.40
C THR A 1001 31.41 -4.71 -64.54
N SER A 1002 30.95 -4.36 -65.72
CA SER A 1002 31.04 -5.14 -66.96
C SER A 1002 30.79 -4.23 -68.16
N VAL A 1003 31.17 -4.68 -69.36
CA VAL A 1003 30.90 -3.96 -70.61
C VAL A 1003 29.40 -3.63 -70.75
N ASP A 1004 28.52 -4.55 -70.36
CA ASP A 1004 27.08 -4.34 -70.43
C ASP A 1004 26.56 -3.36 -69.37
N SER A 1005 27.05 -3.43 -68.13
CA SER A 1005 26.69 -2.44 -67.09
C SER A 1005 27.12 -1.02 -67.48
N MET A 1006 28.30 -0.85 -68.06
CA MET A 1006 28.78 0.44 -68.55
C MET A 1006 27.89 1.01 -69.67
N ARG A 1007 27.35 0.17 -70.57
CA ARG A 1007 26.36 0.62 -71.57
C ARG A 1007 25.07 1.11 -70.92
N GLN A 1008 24.63 0.41 -69.88
CA GLN A 1008 23.43 0.79 -69.14
C GLN A 1008 23.65 2.08 -68.35
N LEU A 1009 24.84 2.29 -67.77
CA LEU A 1009 25.24 3.56 -67.14
C LEU A 1009 25.29 4.71 -68.14
N ILE A 1010 25.86 4.50 -69.33
CA ILE A 1010 25.82 5.52 -70.41
C ILE A 1010 24.38 5.87 -70.76
N THR A 1011 23.49 4.88 -70.80
CA THR A 1011 22.05 5.09 -71.06
C THR A 1011 21.39 5.87 -69.92
N ARG A 1012 21.68 5.50 -68.67
CA ARG A 1012 21.19 6.18 -67.46
C ARG A 1012 21.63 7.64 -67.44
N PHE A 1013 22.92 7.90 -67.63
CA PHE A 1013 23.48 9.25 -67.66
C PHE A 1013 23.04 10.08 -68.86
N ALA A 1014 22.79 9.44 -70.01
CA ALA A 1014 22.17 10.13 -71.15
C ALA A 1014 20.74 10.57 -70.83
N LYS A 1015 19.96 9.74 -70.14
CA LYS A 1015 18.60 10.03 -69.73
C LYS A 1015 18.53 11.13 -68.66
N SER A 1016 19.49 11.16 -67.72
CA SER A 1016 19.60 12.22 -66.70
C SER A 1016 20.25 13.52 -67.20
N GLY A 1017 20.79 13.51 -68.43
CA GLY A 1017 21.48 14.67 -69.02
C GLY A 1017 22.89 14.90 -68.47
N GLU A 1018 23.48 13.91 -67.80
CA GLU A 1018 24.87 13.91 -67.35
C GLU A 1018 25.85 13.56 -68.46
N LEU A 1019 25.39 12.82 -69.47
CA LEU A 1019 26.04 12.64 -70.76
C LEU A 1019 25.16 13.25 -71.86
N ALA A 1020 25.74 14.02 -72.77
CA ALA A 1020 25.00 14.63 -73.88
C ALA A 1020 25.81 14.71 -75.18
N GLY A 1021 25.13 14.71 -76.32
CA GLY A 1021 25.76 14.95 -77.62
C GLY A 1021 26.49 13.73 -78.21
N PRO A 1022 27.38 13.95 -79.22
CA PRO A 1022 28.01 12.87 -79.99
C PRO A 1022 28.89 11.90 -79.18
N ILE A 1023 29.29 12.26 -77.95
CA ILE A 1023 30.12 11.40 -77.10
C ILE A 1023 29.42 10.08 -76.75
N ILE A 1024 28.11 10.08 -76.52
CA ILE A 1024 27.32 8.88 -76.19
C ILE A 1024 27.50 7.79 -77.25
N LYS A 1025 27.46 8.17 -78.54
CA LYS A 1025 27.67 7.24 -79.65
C LYS A 1025 29.11 6.74 -79.73
N LYS A 1026 30.10 7.59 -79.42
CA LYS A 1026 31.52 7.19 -79.43
C LYS A 1026 31.86 6.22 -78.29
N LEU A 1027 31.31 6.45 -77.11
CA LEU A 1027 31.47 5.57 -75.95
C LEU A 1027 30.81 4.20 -76.19
N ASN A 1028 29.55 4.18 -76.66
CA ASN A 1028 28.88 2.93 -77.03
C ASN A 1028 29.61 2.16 -78.15
N ASN A 1029 30.08 2.85 -79.20
CA ASN A 1029 30.86 2.21 -80.26
C ASN A 1029 32.18 1.61 -79.75
N ALA A 1030 32.82 2.24 -78.75
CA ALA A 1030 34.02 1.69 -78.15
C ALA A 1030 33.69 0.41 -77.36
N LEU A 1031 32.62 0.40 -76.57
CA LEU A 1031 32.12 -0.80 -75.88
C LEU A 1031 31.67 -1.91 -76.87
N ASP A 1032 31.12 -1.56 -78.04
CA ASP A 1032 30.84 -2.51 -79.13
C ASP A 1032 32.10 -3.20 -79.64
N GLN A 1033 33.18 -2.44 -79.81
CA GLN A 1033 34.45 -3.03 -80.22
C GLN A 1033 35.08 -3.87 -79.12
N VAL A 1034 34.97 -3.46 -77.84
CA VAL A 1034 35.41 -4.28 -76.70
C VAL A 1034 34.69 -5.63 -76.74
N GLN A 1035 33.34 -5.63 -76.75
CA GLN A 1035 32.55 -6.86 -76.75
C GLN A 1035 32.87 -7.74 -77.97
N HIS A 1036 32.96 -7.16 -79.17
CA HIS A 1036 33.28 -7.91 -80.40
C HIS A 1036 34.65 -8.58 -80.36
N GLN A 1037 35.65 -7.98 -79.69
CA GLN A 1037 36.95 -8.64 -79.51
C GLN A 1037 36.90 -9.72 -78.42
N LEU A 1038 36.11 -9.54 -77.37
CA LEU A 1038 35.87 -10.58 -76.35
C LEU A 1038 35.18 -11.80 -76.94
N ASP A 1039 34.16 -11.60 -77.80
CA ASP A 1039 33.45 -12.66 -78.52
C ASP A 1039 34.38 -13.45 -79.47
N LYS A 1040 35.48 -12.82 -79.90
CA LYS A 1040 36.56 -13.43 -80.70
C LYS A 1040 37.69 -14.02 -79.87
N HIS A 1041 37.59 -14.00 -78.54
CA HIS A 1041 38.63 -14.42 -77.61
C HIS A 1041 39.95 -13.65 -77.75
N HIS A 1042 39.88 -12.34 -78.02
CA HIS A 1042 41.04 -11.44 -78.15
C HIS A 1042 41.10 -10.38 -77.03
N PRO A 1043 41.42 -10.75 -75.78
CA PRO A 1043 41.41 -9.83 -74.63
C PRO A 1043 42.36 -8.64 -74.80
N ASP A 1044 43.57 -8.83 -75.33
CA ASP A 1044 44.53 -7.74 -75.57
C ASP A 1044 43.98 -6.64 -76.49
N GLN A 1045 43.13 -7.02 -77.47
CA GLN A 1045 42.49 -6.07 -78.37
C GLN A 1045 41.27 -5.42 -77.73
N ALA A 1046 40.55 -6.16 -76.87
CA ALA A 1046 39.49 -5.60 -76.04
C ALA A 1046 40.02 -4.53 -75.07
N VAL A 1047 41.18 -4.75 -74.44
CA VAL A 1047 41.86 -3.75 -73.59
C VAL A 1047 42.19 -2.49 -74.38
N LYS A 1048 42.71 -2.59 -75.61
CA LYS A 1048 42.99 -1.40 -76.45
C LYS A 1048 41.74 -0.59 -76.75
N HIS A 1049 40.62 -1.26 -77.05
CA HIS A 1049 39.35 -0.56 -77.29
C HIS A 1049 38.77 0.05 -76.01
N MET A 1050 39.01 -0.55 -74.84
CA MET A 1050 38.65 0.06 -73.56
C MET A 1050 39.55 1.26 -73.22
N GLN A 1051 40.83 1.23 -73.59
CA GLN A 1051 41.72 2.41 -73.51
C GLN A 1051 41.25 3.53 -74.45
N ASP A 1052 40.72 3.19 -75.64
CA ASP A 1052 40.09 4.16 -76.53
C ASP A 1052 38.80 4.74 -75.93
N PHE A 1053 38.00 3.95 -75.21
CA PHE A 1053 36.85 4.43 -74.42
C PHE A 1053 37.30 5.49 -73.41
N VAL A 1054 38.32 5.20 -72.61
CA VAL A 1054 38.91 6.13 -71.64
C VAL A 1054 39.43 7.40 -72.32
N LYS A 1055 40.09 7.26 -73.48
CA LYS A 1055 40.60 8.39 -74.27
C LYS A 1055 39.48 9.27 -74.81
N HIS A 1056 38.35 8.70 -75.23
CA HIS A 1056 37.18 9.46 -75.65
C HIS A 1056 36.57 10.20 -74.46
N LEU A 1057 36.39 9.53 -73.32
CA LEU A 1057 35.85 10.10 -72.09
C LEU A 1057 36.70 11.29 -71.59
N ASN A 1058 38.04 11.15 -71.60
CA ASN A 1058 38.96 12.21 -71.18
C ASN A 1058 38.96 13.46 -72.08
N LYS A 1059 38.58 13.32 -73.35
CA LYS A 1059 38.51 14.46 -74.30
C LYS A 1059 37.18 15.21 -74.23
N ALA A 1060 36.17 14.66 -73.56
CA ALA A 1060 34.80 15.14 -73.58
C ALA A 1060 34.48 16.17 -72.48
N ASN A 1061 35.21 17.29 -72.45
CA ASN A 1061 35.18 18.26 -71.33
C ASN A 1061 33.90 19.11 -71.21
N LYS A 1062 33.01 19.13 -72.23
CA LYS A 1062 31.74 19.88 -72.21
C LYS A 1062 30.50 18.98 -72.35
N GLU A 1063 30.71 17.71 -72.67
CA GLU A 1063 29.66 16.76 -73.07
C GLU A 1063 29.36 15.75 -71.96
N VAL A 1064 30.18 15.70 -70.91
CA VAL A 1064 30.06 14.79 -69.76
C VAL A 1064 30.25 15.59 -68.48
N LYS A 1065 29.33 15.45 -67.52
CA LYS A 1065 29.50 16.01 -66.18
C LYS A 1065 30.57 15.24 -65.40
N GLU A 1066 31.29 15.92 -64.52
CA GLU A 1066 32.47 15.36 -63.86
C GLU A 1066 32.17 14.10 -63.04
N ALA A 1067 31.03 14.01 -62.35
CA ALA A 1067 30.63 12.82 -61.59
C ALA A 1067 30.46 11.57 -62.48
N ALA A 1068 29.66 11.68 -63.54
CA ALA A 1068 29.47 10.59 -64.51
C ALA A 1068 30.79 10.22 -65.22
N LYS A 1069 31.68 11.20 -65.44
CA LYS A 1069 33.01 10.96 -66.00
C LYS A 1069 33.88 10.12 -65.06
N GLN A 1070 33.88 10.42 -63.76
CA GLN A 1070 34.65 9.67 -62.76
C GLN A 1070 34.13 8.24 -62.63
N ILE A 1071 32.82 8.04 -62.59
CA ILE A 1071 32.17 6.72 -62.54
C ILE A 1071 32.58 5.86 -63.75
N LEU A 1072 32.31 6.33 -64.97
CA LEU A 1072 32.64 5.59 -66.19
C LEU A 1072 34.14 5.34 -66.35
N PHE A 1073 34.99 6.19 -65.76
CA PHE A 1073 36.44 6.00 -65.75
C PHE A 1073 36.87 4.92 -64.76
N ALA A 1074 36.30 4.90 -63.55
CA ALA A 1074 36.53 3.84 -62.57
C ALA A 1074 36.16 2.46 -63.15
N ASP A 1075 34.98 2.36 -63.78
CA ASP A 1075 34.49 1.13 -64.38
C ASP A 1075 35.36 0.67 -65.54
N ALA A 1076 35.73 1.61 -66.44
CA ALA A 1076 36.58 1.28 -67.58
C ALA A 1076 37.94 0.72 -67.14
N ASN A 1077 38.52 1.26 -66.06
CA ASN A 1077 39.79 0.77 -65.53
C ASN A 1077 39.63 -0.60 -64.86
N ALA A 1078 38.55 -0.83 -64.10
CA ALA A 1078 38.28 -2.13 -63.52
C ALA A 1078 38.08 -3.21 -64.60
N VAL A 1079 37.37 -2.90 -65.68
CA VAL A 1079 37.25 -3.82 -66.83
C VAL A 1079 38.60 -4.04 -67.51
N ILE A 1080 39.48 -3.03 -67.60
CA ILE A 1080 40.84 -3.20 -68.14
C ILE A 1080 41.66 -4.14 -67.26
N GLU A 1081 41.59 -3.99 -65.93
CA GLU A 1081 42.28 -4.86 -64.97
C GLU A 1081 41.77 -6.30 -65.05
N ASP A 1082 40.45 -6.52 -65.09
CA ASP A 1082 39.84 -7.85 -65.22
C ASP A 1082 40.22 -8.56 -66.54
N LEU A 1083 40.38 -7.81 -67.63
CA LEU A 1083 40.76 -8.34 -68.95
C LEU A 1083 42.27 -8.59 -69.09
N ASN A 1084 43.07 -8.19 -68.10
CA ASN A 1084 44.52 -8.25 -68.13
C ASN A 1084 45.05 -8.83 -66.79
N PRO A 1085 44.72 -10.10 -66.47
CA PRO A 1085 44.96 -10.70 -65.16
C PRO A 1085 46.45 -10.84 -64.78
#